data_AF-A0A520IF83-F1
#
_entry.id   AF-A0A520IF83-F1
#
_cell.length_a   1.000
_cell.length_b   1.000
_cell.length_c   1.000
_cell.angle_alpha   90.00
_cell.angle_beta   90.00
_cell.angle_gamma   90.00
#
_symmetry.space_group_name_H-M   'P 1'
#
loop_
_entity.id
_entity.type
_entity.pdbx_description
1 polymer ?
#
loop_
_entity_poly.entity_id
_entity_poly.type
_entity_poly.pdbx_seq_one_letter_code
_entity_poly.pdbx_strand_id
1 'polypeptide(L)'
;MNRFREKMLLLLMLFLGICQCGYALTIYVSPKGKDTNSGTAREPFASLEAARNHVRKLRAQDQLTGPVEILVANGTYYMDKPLELTHEDSGTEQAPLVIRGMKGTRPILSGGILLPAFTKVTDQLWKIDLPKIGSADVSVQQLFVNGIRAIRARTPNQDIFYKFKGVNETPGKTPQEQAIQKILLSKEHLKALQFPDQEAGNLIISIHHAWDRTRKYVQKVDRQDSSLYISGKLMQPWNKLDNSAQFYFENKRSYLDNAGEFFFDPSGVVYYIPRSGETIEKTTAVLPMLDQLLVLNGLSTQKAAHIQFENLSFQHTRHLMAPEGEEPMQAAAASSAAIMINHASGIQFNKVEVAHTGNNGIWFKTGCQNNMVTESHLHDLGIGGLKIGDMAIPDDLNDATGNIVIDNNIIQSGGQEIPTGIGIMIFQSADNTLSHNEISDFRYTGISVGWVWGYANSPAKRNKITNNHIHHLGWGELSDMGGIYTLGKSEGTVVSGNVIHDIYSYGYGGWGLYTDEGSTGILMENNLVYNCKNSGFHQHYGQDNTIRNNIFAFQIKAQLQASRVEKHESFRFTRNIIYYTTGKLGELNWDKVNALKDSNIYWNTALEKIDISKDQHAVIADPLFIDPTHYNFQIKNTAVIDKIGFKQFDYTKAGVYGSKSWKKLAILDDTLQRKYS
;
A
#
# COMPACT_ATOMS: atom_id res chain seq x y z
N MET A 1 -70.92 9.40 25.42
CA MET A 1 -69.77 8.94 26.23
C MET A 1 -68.88 7.87 25.56
N ASN A 2 -69.28 7.21 24.45
CA ASN A 2 -68.47 6.13 23.87
C ASN A 2 -67.40 6.53 22.84
N ARG A 3 -67.53 7.68 22.14
CA ARG A 3 -66.53 8.09 21.12
C ARG A 3 -65.26 8.78 21.66
N PHE A 4 -65.25 9.18 22.94
CA PHE A 4 -64.08 9.82 23.55
C PHE A 4 -63.13 8.81 24.19
N ARG A 5 -63.62 7.62 24.59
CA ARG A 5 -62.80 6.53 25.13
C ARG A 5 -62.02 5.77 24.05
N GLU A 6 -62.57 5.59 22.86
CA GLU A 6 -61.86 4.91 21.75
C GLU A 6 -60.69 5.73 21.18
N LYS A 7 -60.84 7.06 21.09
CA LYS A 7 -59.73 7.93 20.64
C LYS A 7 -58.63 8.06 21.67
N MET A 8 -58.93 7.93 22.96
CA MET A 8 -57.91 7.96 24.02
C MET A 8 -57.15 6.62 24.13
N LEU A 9 -57.76 5.49 23.79
CA LEU A 9 -57.07 4.19 23.69
C LEU A 9 -56.17 4.10 22.44
N LEU A 10 -56.57 4.66 21.30
CA LEU A 10 -55.71 4.72 20.11
C LEU A 10 -54.53 5.68 20.25
N LEU A 11 -54.69 6.78 21.00
CA LEU A 11 -53.58 7.70 21.29
C LEU A 11 -52.60 7.13 22.34
N LEU A 12 -53.08 6.29 23.26
CA LEU A 12 -52.21 5.57 24.22
C LEU A 12 -51.44 4.41 23.56
N MET A 13 -51.99 3.78 22.51
CA MET A 13 -51.28 2.74 21.74
C MET A 13 -50.25 3.33 20.75
N LEU A 14 -50.38 4.60 20.34
CA LEU A 14 -49.38 5.28 19.49
C LEU A 14 -48.16 5.83 20.27
N PHE A 15 -48.19 5.82 21.60
CA PHE A 15 -47.06 6.19 22.47
C PHE A 15 -46.36 5.00 23.14
N LEU A 16 -46.70 3.77 22.71
CA LEU A 16 -46.05 2.51 23.11
C LEU A 16 -45.12 1.96 22.02
N GLY A 17 -44.67 2.81 21.09
CA GLY A 17 -43.41 2.62 20.39
C GLY A 17 -42.27 2.84 21.39
N ILE A 18 -42.13 1.92 22.35
CA ILE A 18 -40.92 1.79 23.16
C ILE A 18 -39.81 1.54 22.14
N CYS A 19 -39.06 2.59 21.83
CA CYS A 19 -37.71 2.42 21.34
C CYS A 19 -37.02 1.64 22.46
N GLN A 20 -36.97 0.31 22.32
CA GLN A 20 -36.15 -0.52 23.18
C GLN A 20 -34.72 -0.11 22.85
N CYS A 21 -34.21 0.88 23.58
CA CYS A 21 -32.77 1.00 23.80
C CYS A 21 -32.37 -0.28 24.52
N GLY A 22 -32.05 -1.32 23.74
CA GLY A 22 -31.39 -2.50 24.27
C GLY A 22 -30.16 -2.03 25.03
N TYR A 23 -30.01 -2.44 26.29
CA TYR A 23 -28.81 -2.15 27.06
C TYR A 23 -27.62 -2.69 26.29
N ALA A 24 -26.64 -1.83 26.00
CA ALA A 24 -25.39 -2.26 25.38
C ALA A 24 -24.64 -3.18 26.35
N LEU A 25 -24.30 -4.38 25.92
CA LEU A 25 -23.44 -5.26 26.72
C LEU A 25 -21.99 -4.80 26.59
N THR A 26 -21.34 -4.47 27.70
CA THR A 26 -19.92 -4.11 27.71
C THR A 26 -19.08 -5.25 28.28
N ILE A 27 -18.11 -5.71 27.48
CA ILE A 27 -17.11 -6.74 27.83
C ILE A 27 -15.74 -6.07 27.92
N TYR A 28 -14.94 -6.45 28.91
CA TYR A 28 -13.63 -5.86 29.16
C TYR A 28 -12.52 -6.88 28.88
N VAL A 29 -11.47 -6.42 28.19
CA VAL A 29 -10.25 -7.18 27.89
C VAL A 29 -9.05 -6.41 28.43
N SER A 30 -8.14 -7.08 29.13
CA SER A 30 -6.97 -6.45 29.76
C SER A 30 -5.76 -7.38 29.76
N PRO A 31 -4.52 -6.89 29.61
CA PRO A 31 -3.32 -7.73 29.73
C PRO A 31 -3.16 -8.33 31.14
N LYS A 32 -3.89 -7.80 32.14
CA LYS A 32 -3.93 -8.31 33.52
C LYS A 32 -5.12 -9.24 33.79
N GLY A 33 -5.95 -9.50 32.78
CA GLY A 33 -7.13 -10.35 32.86
C GLY A 33 -6.81 -11.85 32.86
N LYS A 34 -7.85 -12.67 32.80
CA LYS A 34 -7.76 -14.13 32.59
C LYS A 34 -8.91 -14.57 31.68
N ASP A 35 -8.66 -15.51 30.78
CA ASP A 35 -9.69 -15.96 29.84
C ASP A 35 -10.80 -16.81 30.48
N THR A 36 -10.60 -17.24 31.74
CA THR A 36 -11.61 -17.88 32.58
C THR A 36 -12.52 -16.89 33.31
N ASN A 37 -12.26 -15.58 33.22
CA ASN A 37 -13.04 -14.56 33.91
C ASN A 37 -14.41 -14.35 33.27
N SER A 38 -15.25 -13.53 33.92
CA SER A 38 -16.61 -13.21 33.45
C SER A 38 -16.68 -12.10 32.38
N GLY A 39 -15.57 -11.41 32.08
CA GLY A 39 -15.52 -10.32 31.11
C GLY A 39 -16.03 -8.97 31.65
N THR A 40 -16.24 -8.85 32.96
CA THR A 40 -16.65 -7.60 33.61
C THR A 40 -15.46 -6.66 33.85
N ALA A 41 -15.71 -5.40 34.19
CA ALA A 41 -14.63 -4.45 34.50
C ALA A 41 -13.72 -4.90 35.66
N ARG A 42 -14.24 -5.70 36.61
CA ARG A 42 -13.48 -6.25 37.74
C ARG A 42 -12.77 -7.56 37.41
N GLU A 43 -13.32 -8.32 36.46
CA GLU A 43 -12.81 -9.60 36.01
C GLU A 43 -12.74 -9.62 34.48
N PRO A 44 -11.81 -8.87 33.87
CA PRO A 44 -11.71 -8.78 32.41
C PRO A 44 -11.11 -10.07 31.83
N PHE A 45 -11.45 -10.37 30.58
CA PHE A 45 -10.74 -11.39 29.80
C PHE A 45 -9.29 -10.97 29.54
N ALA A 46 -8.40 -11.93 29.28
CA ALA A 46 -7.02 -11.64 28.89
C ALA A 46 -6.90 -11.41 27.38
N SER A 47 -7.72 -12.09 26.57
CA SER A 47 -7.66 -12.06 25.10
C SER A 47 -8.96 -11.59 24.44
N LEU A 48 -8.82 -11.07 23.21
CA LEU A 48 -9.96 -10.80 22.34
C LEU A 48 -10.67 -12.09 21.90
N GLU A 49 -9.96 -13.22 21.83
CA GLU A 49 -10.55 -14.51 21.50
C GLU A 49 -11.55 -14.94 22.57
N ALA A 50 -11.21 -14.84 23.86
CA ALA A 50 -12.11 -15.18 24.95
C ALA A 50 -13.33 -14.26 24.97
N ALA A 51 -13.15 -12.96 24.74
CA ALA A 51 -14.25 -12.01 24.60
C ALA A 51 -15.17 -12.37 23.42
N ARG A 52 -14.62 -12.66 22.24
CA ARG A 52 -15.36 -13.12 21.05
C ARG A 52 -16.13 -14.40 21.33
N ASN A 53 -15.50 -15.40 21.94
CA ASN A 53 -16.14 -16.66 22.31
C ASN A 53 -17.31 -16.45 23.28
N HIS A 54 -17.16 -15.52 24.22
CA HIS A 54 -18.23 -15.13 25.13
C HIS A 54 -19.41 -14.50 24.38
N VAL A 55 -19.15 -13.57 23.45
CA VAL A 55 -20.20 -12.96 22.60
C VAL A 55 -20.94 -14.04 21.81
N ARG A 56 -20.23 -14.96 21.16
CA ARG A 56 -20.85 -16.08 20.43
C ARG A 56 -21.76 -16.92 21.33
N LYS A 57 -21.28 -17.26 22.53
CA LYS A 57 -22.06 -18.02 23.50
C LYS A 57 -23.36 -17.31 23.87
N LEU A 58 -23.29 -16.01 24.17
CA LEU A 58 -24.49 -15.23 24.51
C LEU A 58 -25.45 -15.11 23.32
N ARG A 59 -24.92 -14.95 22.09
CA ARG A 59 -25.71 -14.88 20.86
C ARG A 59 -26.45 -16.19 20.61
N ALA A 60 -25.76 -17.33 20.72
CA ALA A 60 -26.35 -18.66 20.55
C ALA A 60 -27.42 -19.01 21.59
N GLN A 61 -27.47 -18.26 22.70
CA GLN A 61 -28.44 -18.41 23.78
C GLN A 61 -29.56 -17.36 23.74
N ASP A 62 -29.63 -16.54 22.68
CA ASP A 62 -30.56 -15.41 22.53
C ASP A 62 -30.49 -14.40 23.70
N GLN A 63 -29.31 -14.26 24.32
CA GLN A 63 -29.09 -13.37 25.47
C GLN A 63 -28.60 -11.97 25.07
N LEU A 64 -28.40 -11.73 23.77
CA LEU A 64 -28.01 -10.43 23.22
C LEU A 64 -29.22 -9.72 22.62
N THR A 65 -29.73 -8.69 23.31
CA THR A 65 -30.89 -7.90 22.87
C THR A 65 -30.50 -6.49 22.37
N GLY A 66 -29.20 -6.19 22.27
CA GLY A 66 -28.67 -4.87 21.95
C GLY A 66 -27.24 -4.93 21.42
N PRO A 67 -26.61 -3.77 21.16
CA PRO A 67 -25.23 -3.70 20.70
C PRO A 67 -24.27 -4.31 21.72
N VAL A 68 -23.14 -4.82 21.23
CA VAL A 68 -22.07 -5.38 22.06
C VAL A 68 -20.82 -4.53 21.89
N GLU A 69 -20.22 -4.15 23.01
CA GLU A 69 -18.98 -3.41 23.05
C GLU A 69 -17.90 -4.19 23.79
N ILE A 70 -16.79 -4.49 23.11
CA ILE A 70 -15.57 -5.05 23.69
C ILE A 70 -14.59 -3.89 23.91
N LEU A 71 -14.40 -3.51 25.17
CA LEU A 71 -13.44 -2.49 25.60
C LEU A 71 -12.09 -3.11 25.92
N VAL A 72 -11.08 -2.70 25.16
CA VAL A 72 -9.71 -3.21 25.26
C VAL A 72 -8.86 -2.20 26.04
N ALA A 73 -8.38 -2.60 27.21
CA ALA A 73 -7.50 -1.78 28.03
C ALA A 73 -6.14 -1.57 27.35
N ASN A 74 -5.46 -0.47 27.69
CA ASN A 74 -4.15 -0.17 27.12
C ASN A 74 -3.13 -1.27 27.44
N GLY A 75 -2.29 -1.59 26.46
CA GLY A 75 -1.20 -2.54 26.58
C GLY A 75 -0.94 -3.27 25.27
N THR A 76 0.05 -4.17 25.30
CA THR A 76 0.39 -5.05 24.19
C THR A 76 -0.15 -6.45 24.45
N TYR A 77 -0.88 -6.97 23.48
CA TYR A 77 -1.46 -8.30 23.44
C TYR A 77 -0.69 -9.10 22.40
N TYR A 78 0.26 -9.90 22.87
CA TYR A 78 1.02 -10.80 22.01
C TYR A 78 0.14 -12.00 21.63
N MET A 79 -0.04 -12.20 20.33
CA MET A 79 -0.94 -13.19 19.75
C MET A 79 -0.16 -14.42 19.32
N ASP A 80 -0.68 -15.60 19.65
CA ASP A 80 -0.15 -16.89 19.18
C ASP A 80 -0.83 -17.38 17.90
N LYS A 81 -1.99 -16.80 17.56
CA LYS A 81 -2.74 -16.99 16.31
C LYS A 81 -3.58 -15.76 15.97
N PRO A 82 -4.02 -15.58 14.71
CA PRO A 82 -4.90 -14.47 14.33
C PRO A 82 -6.23 -14.47 15.10
N LEU A 83 -6.81 -13.28 15.31
CA LEU A 83 -8.19 -13.16 15.74
C LEU A 83 -9.08 -13.55 14.56
N GLU A 84 -9.84 -14.63 14.72
CA GLU A 84 -10.77 -15.11 13.70
C GLU A 84 -12.20 -14.64 13.98
N LEU A 85 -12.82 -13.99 13.00
CA LEU A 85 -14.23 -13.62 13.02
C LEU A 85 -14.97 -14.29 11.86
N THR A 86 -16.21 -14.67 12.09
CA THR A 86 -17.09 -15.31 11.09
C THR A 86 -18.46 -14.65 11.08
N HIS A 87 -19.36 -15.17 10.24
CA HIS A 87 -20.76 -14.74 10.23
C HIS A 87 -21.46 -14.87 11.59
N GLU A 88 -21.00 -15.75 12.47
CA GLU A 88 -21.51 -15.91 13.84
C GLU A 88 -21.25 -14.69 14.75
N ASP A 89 -20.27 -13.86 14.39
CA ASP A 89 -19.90 -12.66 15.16
C ASP A 89 -20.68 -11.42 14.71
N SER A 90 -21.52 -11.56 13.68
CA SER A 90 -22.21 -10.43 13.05
C SER A 90 -23.09 -9.66 14.03
N GLY A 91 -23.01 -8.34 13.98
CA GLY A 91 -24.02 -7.46 14.54
C GLY A 91 -25.17 -7.21 13.55
N THR A 92 -25.97 -6.22 13.87
CA THR A 92 -26.93 -5.59 12.94
C THR A 92 -26.62 -4.10 12.84
N GLU A 93 -27.24 -3.39 11.91
CA GLU A 93 -27.11 -1.92 11.82
C GLU A 93 -27.51 -1.22 13.13
N GLN A 94 -28.54 -1.71 13.82
CA GLN A 94 -29.03 -1.14 15.09
C GLN A 94 -28.28 -1.69 16.32
N ALA A 95 -27.64 -2.86 16.21
CA ALA A 95 -26.89 -3.50 17.28
C ALA A 95 -25.57 -4.07 16.75
N PRO A 96 -24.58 -3.22 16.42
CA PRO A 96 -23.27 -3.66 15.93
C PRO A 96 -22.46 -4.36 17.02
N LEU A 97 -21.42 -5.10 16.59
CA LEU A 97 -20.31 -5.50 17.45
C LEU A 97 -19.21 -4.44 17.34
N VAL A 98 -18.88 -3.77 18.44
CA VAL A 98 -17.83 -2.75 18.50
C VAL A 98 -16.66 -3.29 19.32
N ILE A 99 -15.46 -3.36 18.73
CA ILE A 99 -14.21 -3.73 19.39
C ILE A 99 -13.33 -2.49 19.40
N ARG A 100 -13.08 -1.93 20.59
CA ARG A 100 -12.35 -0.66 20.67
C ARG A 100 -11.40 -0.54 21.84
N GLY A 101 -10.32 0.21 21.61
CA GLY A 101 -9.45 0.68 22.68
C GLY A 101 -10.21 1.59 23.66
N MET A 102 -9.86 1.52 24.94
CA MET A 102 -10.37 2.45 25.94
C MET A 102 -10.00 3.89 25.58
N LYS A 103 -10.82 4.85 26.02
CA LYS A 103 -10.69 6.28 25.65
C LYS A 103 -9.25 6.80 25.82
N GLY A 104 -8.71 7.37 24.73
CA GLY A 104 -7.37 7.97 24.72
C GLY A 104 -6.22 6.97 24.67
N THR A 105 -6.51 5.69 24.48
CA THR A 105 -5.52 4.62 24.40
C THR A 105 -5.63 3.91 23.05
N ARG A 106 -4.55 3.27 22.62
CA ARG A 106 -4.48 2.47 21.40
C ARG A 106 -3.76 1.16 21.68
N PRO A 107 -4.45 0.14 22.25
CA PRO A 107 -3.82 -1.13 22.56
C PRO A 107 -3.30 -1.83 21.30
N ILE A 108 -2.17 -2.52 21.46
CA ILE A 108 -1.43 -3.17 20.38
C ILE A 108 -1.78 -4.65 20.36
N LEU A 109 -2.32 -5.12 19.24
CA LEU A 109 -2.45 -6.52 18.87
C LEU A 109 -1.20 -6.90 18.08
N SER A 110 -0.29 -7.63 18.72
CA SER A 110 1.04 -7.91 18.17
C SER A 110 1.15 -9.37 17.76
N GLY A 111 1.45 -9.63 16.49
CA GLY A 111 1.75 -10.98 15.98
C GLY A 111 3.18 -11.42 16.21
N GLY A 112 3.97 -10.62 16.94
CA GLY A 112 5.34 -10.94 17.33
C GLY A 112 5.48 -11.47 18.74
N ILE A 113 6.71 -11.76 19.13
CA ILE A 113 7.11 -12.07 20.49
C ILE A 113 8.13 -11.03 20.96
N LEU A 114 8.04 -10.63 22.22
CA LEU A 114 9.10 -9.86 22.87
C LEU A 114 10.30 -10.79 23.10
N LEU A 115 11.45 -10.44 22.54
CA LEU A 115 12.68 -11.18 22.73
C LEU A 115 13.31 -10.87 24.10
N PRO A 116 14.16 -11.78 24.61
CA PRO A 116 15.02 -11.49 25.76
C PRO A 116 15.89 -10.25 25.53
N ALA A 117 16.44 -9.71 26.63
CA ALA A 117 17.39 -8.61 26.54
C ALA A 117 18.61 -9.00 25.70
N PHE A 118 19.16 -8.02 24.99
CA PHE A 118 20.42 -8.17 24.28
C PHE A 118 21.57 -8.51 25.26
N THR A 119 22.57 -9.22 24.75
CA THR A 119 23.84 -9.42 25.43
C THR A 119 24.96 -8.85 24.57
N LYS A 120 25.95 -8.25 25.23
CA LYS A 120 27.08 -7.62 24.57
C LYS A 120 28.02 -8.67 24.01
N VAL A 121 28.35 -8.59 22.72
CA VAL A 121 29.47 -9.34 22.13
C VAL A 121 30.70 -8.42 22.05
N THR A 122 30.51 -7.21 21.53
CA THR A 122 31.49 -6.10 21.56
C THR A 122 30.76 -4.77 21.81
N ASP A 123 31.46 -3.64 21.85
CA ASP A 123 30.83 -2.31 21.94
C ASP A 123 29.88 -2.01 20.78
N GLN A 124 30.16 -2.57 19.60
CA GLN A 124 29.41 -2.32 18.36
C GLN A 124 28.54 -3.50 17.94
N LEU A 125 28.51 -4.57 18.73
CA LEU A 125 27.80 -5.80 18.35
C LEU A 125 27.13 -6.42 19.55
N TRP A 126 25.82 -6.60 19.45
CA TRP A 126 25.02 -7.31 20.43
C TRP A 126 24.43 -8.59 19.85
N LYS A 127 23.98 -9.48 20.72
CA LYS A 127 23.27 -10.68 20.33
C LYS A 127 22.08 -11.00 21.22
N ILE A 128 21.14 -11.76 20.69
CA ILE A 128 20.09 -12.48 21.41
C ILE A 128 20.20 -13.96 21.04
N ASP A 129 20.33 -14.82 22.04
CA ASP A 129 20.13 -16.26 21.86
C ASP A 129 18.61 -16.51 21.88
N LEU A 130 18.04 -16.94 20.75
CA LEU A 130 16.60 -17.12 20.62
C LEU A 130 16.13 -18.25 21.54
N PRO A 131 15.00 -18.08 22.25
CA PRO A 131 14.39 -19.19 22.97
C PRO A 131 14.00 -20.29 21.98
N LYS A 132 13.92 -21.54 22.46
CA LYS A 132 13.31 -22.63 21.67
C LYS A 132 11.83 -22.30 21.47
N ILE A 133 11.46 -21.87 20.27
CA ILE A 133 10.09 -21.50 19.91
C ILE A 133 9.44 -22.70 19.21
N GLY A 134 8.75 -23.54 19.98
CA GLY A 134 8.05 -24.71 19.44
C GLY A 134 8.95 -25.79 18.82
N SER A 135 8.40 -26.57 17.89
CA SER A 135 9.07 -27.66 17.16
C SER A 135 9.48 -27.29 15.72
N ALA A 136 9.33 -26.02 15.33
CA ALA A 136 9.55 -25.55 13.96
C ALA A 136 10.92 -24.88 13.80
N ASP A 137 11.52 -25.03 12.62
CA ASP A 137 12.70 -24.25 12.23
C ASP A 137 12.34 -22.77 12.19
N VAL A 138 12.90 -21.98 13.11
CA VAL A 138 12.67 -20.53 13.16
C VAL A 138 13.49 -19.86 12.07
N SER A 139 12.82 -19.16 11.16
CA SER A 139 13.46 -18.25 10.20
C SER A 139 13.18 -16.80 10.59
N VAL A 140 14.21 -15.99 10.69
CA VAL A 140 14.11 -14.57 11.02
C VAL A 140 14.46 -13.75 9.79
N GLN A 141 13.46 -13.07 9.20
CA GLN A 141 13.66 -12.14 8.08
C GLN A 141 13.31 -10.69 8.43
N GLN A 142 12.59 -10.47 9.53
CA GLN A 142 12.28 -9.16 10.06
C GLN A 142 12.58 -9.13 11.56
N LEU A 143 12.99 -7.97 12.05
CA LEU A 143 13.24 -7.69 13.46
C LEU A 143 12.88 -6.22 13.71
N PHE A 144 12.20 -5.93 14.81
CA PHE A 144 11.87 -4.56 15.20
C PHE A 144 12.57 -4.23 16.51
N VAL A 145 13.40 -3.19 16.52
CA VAL A 145 14.16 -2.78 17.69
C VAL A 145 13.68 -1.39 18.11
N ASN A 146 13.17 -1.29 19.34
CA ASN A 146 12.52 -0.09 19.88
C ASN A 146 11.41 0.48 18.97
N GLY A 147 10.63 -0.41 18.33
CA GLY A 147 9.56 -0.02 17.40
C GLY A 147 10.03 0.45 16.03
N ILE A 148 11.30 0.25 15.67
CA ILE A 148 11.85 0.60 14.35
C ILE A 148 12.36 -0.67 13.67
N ARG A 149 11.93 -0.93 12.43
CA ARG A 149 12.43 -2.04 11.60
C ARG A 149 13.95 -2.01 11.51
N ALA A 150 14.58 -3.11 11.88
CA ALA A 150 16.00 -3.34 11.67
C ALA A 150 16.23 -3.83 10.23
N ILE A 151 17.37 -3.46 9.65
CA ILE A 151 17.71 -3.82 8.28
C ILE A 151 18.36 -5.20 8.30
N ARG A 152 17.88 -6.14 7.48
CA ARG A 152 18.60 -7.41 7.33
C ARG A 152 19.94 -7.13 6.65
N ALA A 153 21.03 -7.59 7.26
CA ALA A 153 22.39 -7.36 6.81
C ALA A 153 22.54 -7.62 5.30
N ARG A 154 22.96 -6.60 4.57
CA ARG A 154 23.03 -6.59 3.10
C ARG A 154 24.24 -5.82 2.59
N THR A 155 24.65 -6.13 1.37
CA THR A 155 25.67 -5.35 0.65
C THR A 155 25.26 -5.11 -0.81
N PRO A 156 25.39 -3.88 -1.32
CA PRO A 156 25.77 -2.71 -0.56
C PRO A 156 24.65 -2.31 0.42
N ASN A 157 24.96 -1.39 1.32
CA ASN A 157 24.03 -0.91 2.33
C ASN A 157 22.80 -0.24 1.69
N GLN A 158 21.74 -0.06 2.48
CA GLN A 158 20.44 0.44 2.02
C GLN A 158 20.56 1.66 1.08
N ASP A 159 19.67 1.74 0.10
CA ASP A 159 19.59 2.77 -0.96
C ASP A 159 20.71 2.75 -2.00
N ILE A 160 21.74 1.93 -1.80
CA ILE A 160 22.78 1.68 -2.80
C ILE A 160 22.48 0.33 -3.46
N PHE A 161 22.77 0.23 -4.76
CA PHE A 161 22.57 -0.99 -5.53
C PHE A 161 23.74 -1.23 -6.49
N TYR A 162 24.11 -2.49 -6.65
CA TYR A 162 24.98 -2.93 -7.73
C TYR A 162 24.21 -2.99 -9.06
N LYS A 163 24.95 -3.09 -10.17
CA LYS A 163 24.39 -3.28 -11.53
C LYS A 163 25.04 -4.46 -12.22
N PHE A 164 24.29 -5.24 -12.98
CA PHE A 164 24.85 -6.39 -13.70
C PHE A 164 25.83 -5.96 -14.79
N LYS A 165 26.82 -6.82 -15.09
CA LYS A 165 27.60 -6.71 -16.34
C LYS A 165 26.90 -7.38 -17.52
N GLY A 166 26.06 -8.37 -17.24
CA GLY A 166 25.24 -9.06 -18.21
C GLY A 166 24.56 -10.26 -17.56
N VAL A 167 23.56 -10.82 -18.23
CA VAL A 167 22.85 -12.03 -17.80
C VAL A 167 22.69 -12.93 -19.01
N ASN A 168 22.99 -14.22 -18.85
CA ASN A 168 22.69 -15.26 -19.81
C ASN A 168 21.68 -16.21 -19.20
N GLU A 169 20.50 -16.34 -19.81
CA GLU A 169 19.46 -17.27 -19.38
C GLU A 169 19.48 -18.53 -20.24
N THR A 170 19.49 -19.69 -19.61
CA THR A 170 19.35 -21.00 -20.26
C THR A 170 18.00 -21.60 -19.84
N PRO A 171 17.04 -21.77 -20.77
CA PRO A 171 15.75 -22.40 -20.48
C PRO A 171 15.91 -23.84 -19.97
N GLY A 172 14.97 -24.30 -19.16
CA GLY A 172 14.80 -25.73 -18.86
C GLY A 172 14.48 -26.53 -20.12
N LYS A 173 14.84 -27.81 -20.16
CA LYS A 173 14.58 -28.67 -21.34
C LYS A 173 13.11 -29.06 -21.46
N THR A 174 12.37 -28.96 -20.36
CA THR A 174 10.92 -29.19 -20.29
C THR A 174 10.26 -28.01 -19.58
N PRO A 175 8.94 -27.78 -19.75
CA PRO A 175 8.23 -26.72 -19.04
C PRO A 175 8.28 -26.82 -17.50
N GLN A 176 8.56 -28.01 -16.97
CA GLN A 176 8.69 -28.27 -15.53
C GLN A 176 10.12 -28.00 -15.01
N GLU A 177 11.11 -27.98 -15.89
CA GLU A 177 12.49 -27.67 -15.53
C GLU A 177 12.69 -26.17 -15.37
N GLN A 178 13.42 -25.77 -14.32
CA GLN A 178 13.75 -24.38 -14.07
C GLN A 178 14.74 -23.84 -15.11
N ALA A 179 14.58 -22.58 -15.47
CA ALA A 179 15.60 -21.84 -16.19
C ALA A 179 16.76 -21.52 -15.25
N ILE A 180 17.97 -21.46 -15.81
CA ILE A 180 19.20 -21.07 -15.11
C ILE A 180 19.60 -19.68 -15.59
N GLN A 181 19.73 -18.73 -14.68
CA GLN A 181 20.27 -17.41 -14.98
C GLN A 181 21.72 -17.33 -14.48
N LYS A 182 22.63 -17.17 -15.44
CA LYS A 182 24.05 -16.88 -15.19
C LYS A 182 24.25 -15.37 -15.21
N ILE A 183 24.50 -14.80 -14.04
CA ILE A 183 24.67 -13.36 -13.83
C ILE A 183 26.17 -13.04 -13.84
N LEU A 184 26.58 -12.17 -14.76
CA LEU A 184 27.97 -11.71 -14.90
C LEU A 184 28.22 -10.52 -13.97
N LEU A 185 29.33 -10.60 -13.23
CA LEU A 185 29.71 -9.67 -12.18
C LEU A 185 30.98 -8.88 -12.54
N SER A 186 31.17 -7.75 -11.87
CA SER A 186 32.46 -7.04 -11.89
C SER A 186 33.42 -7.69 -10.89
N LYS A 187 34.72 -7.40 -11.02
CA LYS A 187 35.72 -7.79 -10.01
C LYS A 187 35.42 -7.22 -8.62
N GLU A 188 34.76 -6.07 -8.56
CA GLU A 188 34.34 -5.45 -7.31
C GLU A 188 33.20 -6.23 -6.65
N HIS A 189 32.17 -6.63 -7.41
CA HIS A 189 31.09 -7.46 -6.87
C HIS A 189 31.61 -8.81 -6.37
N LEU A 190 32.62 -9.40 -7.02
CA LEU A 190 33.26 -10.63 -6.53
C LEU A 190 33.93 -10.47 -5.16
N LYS A 191 34.40 -9.27 -4.79
CA LYS A 191 34.94 -9.01 -3.46
C LYS A 191 33.85 -9.07 -2.39
N ALA A 192 32.65 -8.58 -2.70
CA ALA A 192 31.48 -8.72 -1.83
C ALA A 192 31.03 -10.18 -1.63
N LEU A 193 31.52 -11.10 -2.47
CA LEU A 193 31.29 -12.55 -2.35
C LEU A 193 32.48 -13.28 -1.71
N GLN A 194 33.37 -12.58 -1.01
CA GLN A 194 34.45 -13.17 -0.22
C GLN A 194 34.04 -13.19 1.25
N PHE A 195 33.58 -14.36 1.68
CA PHE A 195 33.29 -14.68 3.07
C PHE A 195 33.93 -16.03 3.41
N PRO A 196 34.22 -16.32 4.70
CA PRO A 196 34.73 -17.61 5.12
C PRO A 196 33.81 -18.77 4.69
N ASP A 197 34.38 -19.90 4.27
CA ASP A 197 33.61 -21.06 3.79
C ASP A 197 32.64 -21.63 4.83
N GLN A 198 32.94 -21.41 6.12
CA GLN A 198 32.11 -21.85 7.26
C GLN A 198 31.09 -20.79 7.71
N GLU A 199 30.99 -19.65 7.03
CA GLU A 199 30.06 -18.60 7.43
C GLU A 199 28.60 -19.03 7.20
N ALA A 200 27.81 -18.95 8.27
CA ALA A 200 26.42 -19.35 8.29
C ALA A 200 25.51 -18.47 7.40
N GLY A 201 24.31 -18.97 7.11
CA GLY A 201 23.31 -18.29 6.28
C GLY A 201 23.48 -18.57 4.77
N ASN A 202 22.36 -18.69 4.07
CA ASN A 202 22.37 -18.85 2.62
C ASN A 202 22.54 -17.48 1.96
N LEU A 203 23.45 -17.35 0.99
CA LEU A 203 23.60 -16.14 0.20
C LEU A 203 22.33 -15.92 -0.64
N ILE A 204 21.71 -14.76 -0.49
CA ILE A 204 20.54 -14.35 -1.27
C ILE A 204 20.94 -13.17 -2.16
N ILE A 205 20.41 -13.16 -3.38
CA ILE A 205 20.43 -12.01 -4.28
C ILE A 205 19.01 -11.48 -4.48
N SER A 206 18.84 -10.17 -4.29
CA SER A 206 17.60 -9.44 -4.53
C SER A 206 17.80 -8.50 -5.71
N ILE A 207 16.99 -8.66 -6.76
CA ILE A 207 17.15 -8.05 -8.08
C ILE A 207 15.91 -7.23 -8.42
N HIS A 208 16.09 -5.93 -8.58
CA HIS A 208 15.07 -4.99 -9.05
C HIS A 208 15.20 -4.85 -10.56
N HIS A 209 14.12 -5.11 -11.29
CA HIS A 209 14.11 -5.05 -12.75
C HIS A 209 12.74 -4.59 -13.25
N ALA A 210 12.73 -3.59 -14.12
CA ALA A 210 11.49 -2.93 -14.57
C ALA A 210 10.59 -2.55 -13.37
N TRP A 211 9.34 -3.01 -13.34
CA TRP A 211 8.37 -2.81 -12.25
C TRP A 211 8.33 -3.95 -11.22
N ASP A 212 9.30 -4.87 -11.29
CA ASP A 212 9.29 -6.13 -10.57
C ASP A 212 10.55 -6.37 -9.74
N ARG A 213 10.45 -7.36 -8.84
CA ARG A 213 11.58 -7.83 -8.04
C ARG A 213 11.67 -9.35 -8.05
N THR A 214 12.84 -9.87 -8.40
CA THR A 214 13.22 -11.29 -8.26
C THR A 214 14.16 -11.45 -7.07
N ARG A 215 13.89 -12.39 -6.17
CA ARG A 215 14.74 -12.68 -5.00
C ARG A 215 15.06 -14.16 -4.90
N LYS A 216 16.33 -14.53 -4.89
CA LYS A 216 16.75 -15.94 -5.05
C LYS A 216 17.93 -16.30 -4.17
N TYR A 217 17.98 -17.57 -3.75
CA TYR A 217 19.20 -18.15 -3.19
C TYR A 217 20.23 -18.32 -4.30
N VAL A 218 21.47 -17.91 -4.04
CA VAL A 218 22.58 -18.09 -4.97
C VAL A 218 23.04 -19.55 -4.90
N GLN A 219 22.98 -20.26 -6.03
CA GLN A 219 23.29 -21.69 -6.12
C GLN A 219 24.78 -21.96 -6.28
N LYS A 220 25.45 -21.11 -7.05
CA LYS A 220 26.88 -21.24 -7.33
C LYS A 220 27.47 -19.86 -7.59
N VAL A 221 28.69 -19.64 -7.10
CA VAL A 221 29.57 -18.53 -7.51
C VAL A 221 30.75 -19.12 -8.26
N ASP A 222 30.99 -18.65 -9.48
CA ASP A 222 32.14 -19.03 -10.30
C ASP A 222 33.14 -17.88 -10.37
N ARG A 223 34.25 -18.01 -9.63
CA ARG A 223 35.27 -16.98 -9.52
C ARG A 223 36.15 -16.87 -10.76
N GLN A 224 36.30 -17.94 -11.55
CA GLN A 224 37.12 -17.91 -12.77
C GLN A 224 36.43 -17.08 -13.85
N ASP A 225 35.11 -17.26 -13.98
CA ASP A 225 34.29 -16.57 -14.98
C ASP A 225 33.58 -15.32 -14.43
N SER A 226 33.86 -14.94 -13.18
CA SER A 226 33.23 -13.79 -12.50
C SER A 226 31.70 -13.78 -12.61
N SER A 227 31.08 -14.91 -12.28
CA SER A 227 29.64 -15.08 -12.42
C SER A 227 29.01 -15.76 -11.20
N LEU A 228 27.69 -15.62 -11.08
CA LEU A 228 26.88 -16.41 -10.16
C LEU A 228 25.67 -17.00 -10.87
N TYR A 229 25.08 -18.01 -10.25
CA TYR A 229 23.97 -18.76 -10.79
C TYR A 229 22.78 -18.73 -9.83
N ILE A 230 21.61 -18.44 -10.38
CA ILE A 230 20.31 -18.63 -9.76
C ILE A 230 19.45 -19.48 -10.71
N SER A 231 18.37 -20.05 -10.18
CA SER A 231 17.35 -20.71 -11.00
C SER A 231 15.94 -20.30 -10.61
N GLY A 232 15.01 -20.43 -11.55
CA GLY A 232 13.62 -20.07 -11.35
C GLY A 232 12.80 -20.28 -12.62
N LYS A 233 11.67 -19.58 -12.69
CA LYS A 233 10.87 -19.55 -13.91
C LYS A 233 11.63 -18.85 -15.03
N LEU A 234 11.31 -19.23 -16.26
CA LEU A 234 11.81 -18.53 -17.44
C LEU A 234 11.30 -17.08 -17.43
N MET A 235 12.21 -16.13 -17.58
CA MET A 235 11.86 -14.70 -17.60
C MET A 235 11.00 -14.39 -18.82
N GLN A 236 9.94 -13.61 -18.60
CA GLN A 236 9.07 -13.20 -19.70
C GLN A 236 9.81 -12.25 -20.64
N PRO A 237 9.54 -12.27 -21.97
CA PRO A 237 10.28 -11.45 -22.93
C PRO A 237 10.25 -9.95 -22.66
N TRP A 238 9.20 -9.45 -22.02
CA TRP A 238 8.99 -8.04 -21.66
C TRP A 238 9.52 -7.66 -20.27
N ASN A 239 9.97 -8.65 -19.47
CA ASN A 239 10.49 -8.42 -18.13
C ASN A 239 11.73 -9.31 -17.88
N LYS A 240 12.74 -9.15 -18.73
CA LYS A 240 13.99 -9.90 -18.65
C LYS A 240 14.91 -9.33 -17.59
N LEU A 241 15.79 -10.20 -17.07
CA LEU A 241 16.97 -9.73 -16.36
C LEU A 241 18.04 -9.30 -17.37
N ASP A 242 18.43 -8.03 -17.32
CA ASP A 242 19.47 -7.46 -18.17
C ASP A 242 20.31 -6.41 -17.40
N ASN A 243 21.17 -5.68 -18.12
CA ASN A 243 22.05 -4.68 -17.52
C ASN A 243 21.33 -3.42 -17.00
N SER A 244 20.02 -3.29 -17.22
CA SER A 244 19.19 -2.27 -16.60
C SER A 244 18.75 -2.63 -15.18
N ALA A 245 18.91 -3.89 -14.74
CA ALA A 245 18.54 -4.29 -13.38
C ALA A 245 19.53 -3.77 -12.32
N GLN A 246 19.00 -3.53 -11.13
CA GLN A 246 19.72 -3.22 -9.90
C GLN A 246 19.65 -4.40 -8.94
N PHE A 247 20.67 -4.60 -8.10
CA PHE A 247 20.63 -5.69 -7.13
C PHE A 247 21.45 -5.43 -5.88
N TYR A 248 21.21 -6.25 -4.86
CA TYR A 248 22.03 -6.36 -3.65
C TYR A 248 22.09 -7.82 -3.19
N PHE A 249 23.10 -8.13 -2.38
CA PHE A 249 23.23 -9.40 -1.67
C PHE A 249 22.81 -9.23 -0.21
N GLU A 250 22.30 -10.29 0.41
CA GLU A 250 21.89 -10.27 1.80
C GLU A 250 22.13 -11.61 2.50
N ASN A 251 21.87 -11.63 3.80
CA ASN A 251 21.86 -12.83 4.64
C ASN A 251 23.24 -13.49 4.84
N LYS A 252 24.27 -12.66 4.98
CA LYS A 252 25.60 -13.06 5.44
C LYS A 252 26.01 -12.24 6.66
N ARG A 253 26.69 -12.87 7.61
CA ARG A 253 27.21 -12.24 8.83
C ARG A 253 28.24 -11.16 8.49
N SER A 254 29.02 -11.35 7.45
CA SER A 254 30.01 -10.40 6.95
C SER A 254 29.39 -9.13 6.34
N TYR A 255 28.09 -9.13 6.06
CA TYR A 255 27.37 -7.93 5.60
C TYR A 255 26.77 -7.11 6.74
N LEU A 256 26.87 -7.59 7.98
CA LEU A 256 26.40 -6.85 9.14
C LEU A 256 27.51 -5.86 9.53
N ASP A 257 27.42 -4.65 8.98
CA ASP A 257 28.46 -3.62 9.09
C ASP A 257 27.94 -2.22 9.44
N ASN A 258 26.62 -1.99 9.42
CA ASN A 258 26.04 -0.68 9.67
C ASN A 258 25.07 -0.66 10.86
N ALA A 259 24.93 0.50 11.48
CA ALA A 259 24.02 0.69 12.61
C ALA A 259 22.57 0.39 12.23
N GLY A 260 21.87 -0.38 13.07
CA GLY A 260 20.50 -0.80 12.82
C GLY A 260 20.36 -2.05 11.97
N GLU A 261 21.46 -2.64 11.50
CA GLU A 261 21.42 -3.92 10.81
C GLU A 261 21.37 -5.12 11.76
N PHE A 262 20.78 -6.22 11.31
CA PHE A 262 20.78 -7.50 12.01
C PHE A 262 21.14 -8.67 11.09
N PHE A 263 21.68 -9.74 11.68
CA PHE A 263 21.90 -11.03 11.03
C PHE A 263 21.37 -12.16 11.90
N PHE A 264 20.65 -13.10 11.29
CA PHE A 264 20.21 -14.32 11.96
C PHE A 264 21.12 -15.49 11.60
N ASP A 265 21.77 -16.03 12.61
CA ASP A 265 22.53 -17.28 12.53
C ASP A 265 21.57 -18.47 12.73
N PRO A 266 21.51 -19.42 11.77
CA PRO A 266 20.68 -20.63 11.88
C PRO A 266 20.92 -21.49 13.13
N SER A 267 22.01 -21.29 13.87
CA SER A 267 22.20 -21.86 15.21
C SER A 267 21.22 -21.33 16.28
N GLY A 268 20.41 -20.33 15.94
CA GLY A 268 19.42 -19.72 16.84
C GLY A 268 19.88 -18.41 17.47
N VAL A 269 20.81 -17.68 16.84
CA VAL A 269 21.35 -16.43 17.38
C VAL A 269 21.04 -15.26 16.46
N VAL A 270 20.47 -14.18 17.01
CA VAL A 270 20.32 -12.91 16.29
C VAL A 270 21.44 -11.97 16.71
N TYR A 271 22.22 -11.50 15.74
CA TYR A 271 23.24 -10.47 15.92
C TYR A 271 22.70 -9.12 15.46
N TYR A 272 23.05 -8.05 16.15
CA TYR A 272 22.55 -6.70 15.88
C TYR A 272 23.63 -5.64 16.14
N ILE A 273 23.76 -4.66 15.24
CA ILE A 273 24.58 -3.47 15.48
C ILE A 273 23.64 -2.37 16.00
N PRO A 274 23.82 -1.89 17.25
CA PRO A 274 22.93 -0.91 17.84
C PRO A 274 22.98 0.44 17.11
N ARG A 275 21.83 1.12 17.05
CA ARG A 275 21.76 2.52 16.60
C ARG A 275 22.31 3.46 17.67
N SER A 276 22.65 4.68 17.25
CA SER A 276 23.10 5.73 18.17
C SER A 276 22.06 5.96 19.28
N GLY A 277 22.51 5.93 20.54
CA GLY A 277 21.67 6.14 21.73
C GLY A 277 20.97 4.90 22.27
N GLU A 278 21.01 3.77 21.56
CA GLU A 278 20.49 2.50 22.09
C GLU A 278 21.44 1.95 23.18
N THR A 279 20.87 1.39 24.24
CA THR A 279 21.60 0.73 25.34
C THR A 279 20.97 -0.61 25.66
N ILE A 280 21.75 -1.64 25.99
CA ILE A 280 21.26 -3.00 26.26
C ILE A 280 20.10 -3.02 27.26
N GLU A 281 20.15 -2.19 28.30
CA GLU A 281 19.19 -2.16 29.41
C GLU A 281 17.82 -1.58 29.01
N LYS A 282 17.77 -0.79 27.94
CA LYS A 282 16.57 -0.06 27.51
C LYS A 282 16.07 -0.51 26.14
N THR A 283 16.88 -1.25 25.40
CA THR A 283 16.56 -1.67 24.04
C THR A 283 15.75 -2.96 24.06
N THR A 284 14.59 -2.91 23.43
CA THR A 284 13.69 -4.06 23.27
C THR A 284 13.68 -4.51 21.82
N ALA A 285 13.52 -5.81 21.60
CA ALA A 285 13.38 -6.37 20.27
C ALA A 285 12.11 -7.22 20.17
N VAL A 286 11.38 -7.05 19.07
CA VAL A 286 10.20 -7.85 18.73
C VAL A 286 10.49 -8.64 17.46
N LEU A 287 10.28 -9.95 17.55
CA LEU A 287 10.35 -10.87 16.41
C LEU A 287 8.93 -11.18 15.93
N PRO A 288 8.52 -10.80 14.72
CA PRO A 288 7.20 -11.16 14.19
C PRO A 288 7.10 -12.67 13.93
N MET A 289 5.98 -13.27 14.34
CA MET A 289 5.73 -14.71 14.25
C MET A 289 4.50 -15.07 13.42
N LEU A 290 3.51 -14.18 13.34
CA LEU A 290 2.29 -14.38 12.58
C LEU A 290 2.32 -13.67 11.23
N ASP A 291 1.69 -14.26 10.22
CA ASP A 291 1.54 -13.62 8.90
C ASP A 291 0.32 -12.68 8.86
N GLN A 292 -0.67 -12.95 9.73
CA GLN A 292 -1.97 -12.29 9.84
C GLN A 292 -2.33 -12.05 11.32
N LEU A 293 -3.09 -11.00 11.59
CA LEU A 293 -3.53 -10.60 12.93
C LEU A 293 -5.05 -10.67 13.08
N LEU A 294 -5.78 -10.38 12.00
CA LEU A 294 -7.23 -10.45 11.95
C LEU A 294 -7.64 -11.15 10.65
N VAL A 295 -8.46 -12.19 10.78
CA VAL A 295 -9.05 -12.90 9.66
C VAL A 295 -10.56 -12.90 9.86
N LEU A 296 -11.29 -12.25 8.95
CA LEU A 296 -12.74 -12.22 8.95
C LEU A 296 -13.25 -13.00 7.73
N ASN A 297 -13.94 -14.11 7.99
CA ASN A 297 -14.47 -15.00 6.96
C ASN A 297 -15.98 -15.22 7.18
N GLY A 298 -16.80 -14.48 6.44
CA GLY A 298 -18.20 -14.84 6.24
C GLY A 298 -18.35 -15.97 5.22
N LEU A 299 -19.60 -16.25 4.86
CA LEU A 299 -19.97 -17.14 3.76
C LEU A 299 -20.51 -16.31 2.59
N SER A 300 -20.40 -16.83 1.36
CA SER A 300 -20.95 -16.15 0.17
C SER A 300 -22.45 -15.85 0.30
N THR A 301 -23.20 -16.76 0.94
CA THR A 301 -24.64 -16.63 1.21
C THR A 301 -24.97 -15.96 2.54
N GLN A 302 -23.99 -15.83 3.45
CA GLN A 302 -24.18 -15.26 4.78
C GLN A 302 -22.91 -14.53 5.20
N LYS A 303 -22.84 -13.25 4.84
CA LYS A 303 -21.67 -12.40 5.12
C LYS A 303 -21.53 -12.15 6.62
N ALA A 304 -20.29 -11.99 7.09
CA ALA A 304 -20.09 -11.42 8.42
C ALA A 304 -20.37 -9.92 8.36
N ALA A 305 -21.16 -9.40 9.31
CA ALA A 305 -21.74 -8.07 9.15
C ALA A 305 -21.69 -7.18 10.39
N HIS A 306 -21.63 -5.87 10.17
CA HIS A 306 -21.77 -4.83 11.20
C HIS A 306 -20.80 -4.98 12.38
N ILE A 307 -19.51 -5.11 12.06
CA ILE A 307 -18.42 -5.18 13.04
C ILE A 307 -17.54 -3.94 12.89
N GLN A 308 -17.24 -3.28 14.01
CA GLN A 308 -16.49 -2.03 14.04
C GLN A 308 -15.23 -2.18 14.90
N PHE A 309 -14.10 -1.70 14.37
CA PHE A 309 -12.81 -1.64 15.06
C PHE A 309 -12.43 -0.17 15.27
N GLU A 310 -12.19 0.24 16.51
CA GLU A 310 -11.86 1.63 16.84
C GLU A 310 -10.65 1.77 17.77
N ASN A 311 -9.71 2.66 17.44
CA ASN A 311 -8.54 2.96 18.29
C ASN A 311 -7.74 1.70 18.69
N LEU A 312 -7.51 0.77 17.75
CA LEU A 312 -6.65 -0.40 17.94
C LEU A 312 -5.39 -0.27 17.09
N SER A 313 -4.28 -0.88 17.50
CA SER A 313 -3.07 -1.00 16.70
C SER A 313 -2.80 -2.46 16.35
N PHE A 314 -2.61 -2.77 15.08
CA PHE A 314 -2.29 -4.10 14.57
C PHE A 314 -0.82 -4.09 14.13
N GLN A 315 0.04 -4.83 14.84
CA GLN A 315 1.48 -4.74 14.63
C GLN A 315 2.19 -6.09 14.51
N HIS A 316 3.37 -6.07 13.89
CA HIS A 316 4.34 -7.16 13.87
C HIS A 316 3.83 -8.44 13.18
N THR A 317 3.63 -8.35 11.86
CA THR A 317 3.50 -9.55 11.02
C THR A 317 4.81 -9.88 10.32
N ARG A 318 5.02 -11.15 9.95
CA ARG A 318 6.23 -11.58 9.24
C ARG A 318 5.96 -11.81 7.76
N HIS A 319 7.04 -11.79 6.98
CA HIS A 319 7.04 -12.27 5.61
C HIS A 319 8.24 -13.20 5.42
N LEU A 320 8.00 -14.41 4.93
CA LEU A 320 9.05 -15.40 4.72
C LEU A 320 9.21 -15.68 3.23
N MET A 321 10.43 -15.47 2.74
CA MET A 321 10.86 -15.96 1.44
C MET A 321 10.64 -17.47 1.33
N ALA A 322 9.99 -17.91 0.25
CA ALA A 322 9.79 -19.33 -0.04
C ALA A 322 11.13 -20.07 -0.28
N PRO A 323 11.19 -21.41 -0.09
CA PRO A 323 12.41 -22.19 -0.34
C PRO A 323 12.98 -22.04 -1.76
N GLU A 324 12.11 -21.87 -2.77
CA GLU A 324 12.48 -21.65 -4.18
C GLU A 324 12.84 -20.18 -4.47
N GLY A 325 12.78 -19.32 -3.45
CA GLY A 325 12.81 -17.87 -3.58
C GLY A 325 11.53 -17.31 -4.18
N GLU A 326 11.60 -16.05 -4.62
CA GLU A 326 10.44 -15.28 -5.04
C GLU A 326 10.61 -14.83 -6.49
N GLU A 327 9.63 -15.20 -7.29
CA GLU A 327 9.51 -14.85 -8.70
C GLU A 327 8.97 -13.42 -8.86
N PRO A 328 9.20 -12.77 -10.01
CA PRO A 328 8.63 -11.45 -10.29
C PRO A 328 7.09 -11.53 -10.32
N MET A 329 6.44 -10.52 -9.73
CA MET A 329 4.99 -10.45 -9.58
C MET A 329 4.58 -8.98 -9.43
N GLN A 330 3.93 -8.44 -10.47
CA GLN A 330 3.44 -7.08 -10.49
C GLN A 330 2.59 -6.78 -9.24
N ALA A 331 2.79 -5.61 -8.66
CA ALA A 331 2.06 -5.12 -7.48
C ALA A 331 2.15 -6.04 -6.24
N ALA A 332 3.09 -6.98 -6.21
CA ALA A 332 3.10 -8.10 -5.27
C ALA A 332 1.71 -8.76 -5.15
N ALA A 333 0.98 -8.88 -6.27
CA ALA A 333 -0.47 -9.03 -6.25
C ALA A 333 -0.98 -10.26 -5.48
N ALA A 334 -0.23 -11.36 -5.48
CA ALA A 334 -0.59 -12.59 -4.76
C ALA A 334 -0.28 -12.54 -3.24
N SER A 335 0.43 -11.53 -2.76
CA SER A 335 0.84 -11.44 -1.35
C SER A 335 -0.34 -11.15 -0.40
N SER A 336 -0.28 -11.74 0.79
CA SER A 336 -1.30 -11.64 1.85
C SER A 336 -1.32 -10.24 2.51
N ALA A 337 -2.18 -10.04 3.51
CA ALA A 337 -2.24 -8.82 4.33
C ALA A 337 -2.32 -9.16 5.82
N ALA A 338 -1.93 -8.24 6.70
CA ALA A 338 -2.05 -8.41 8.15
C ALA A 338 -3.52 -8.53 8.59
N ILE A 339 -4.44 -7.90 7.87
CA ILE A 339 -5.88 -8.02 8.07
C ILE A 339 -6.52 -8.55 6.79
N MET A 340 -7.13 -9.72 6.86
CA MET A 340 -7.81 -10.37 5.73
C MET A 340 -9.32 -10.43 5.94
N ILE A 341 -10.07 -10.02 4.92
CA ILE A 341 -11.53 -9.91 4.99
C ILE A 341 -12.13 -10.57 3.75
N ASN A 342 -13.01 -11.54 3.97
CA ASN A 342 -13.75 -12.29 2.96
C ASN A 342 -15.23 -12.39 3.33
N HIS A 343 -16.10 -12.18 2.33
CA HIS A 343 -17.56 -12.21 2.44
C HIS A 343 -18.06 -11.41 3.64
N ALA A 344 -17.83 -10.10 3.63
CA ALA A 344 -18.15 -9.23 4.75
C ALA A 344 -18.93 -7.99 4.31
N SER A 345 -19.79 -7.47 5.20
CA SER A 345 -20.55 -6.25 4.92
C SER A 345 -20.69 -5.31 6.11
N GLY A 346 -20.50 -4.01 5.90
CA GLY A 346 -20.62 -3.04 7.01
C GLY A 346 -19.49 -3.17 8.03
N ILE A 347 -18.30 -3.62 7.61
CA ILE A 347 -17.10 -3.65 8.44
C ILE A 347 -16.47 -2.26 8.44
N GLN A 348 -16.16 -1.75 9.63
CA GLN A 348 -15.58 -0.41 9.79
C GLN A 348 -14.28 -0.48 10.57
N PHE A 349 -13.23 0.14 10.03
CA PHE A 349 -11.99 0.44 10.73
C PHE A 349 -11.90 1.96 10.89
N ASN A 350 -11.89 2.44 12.12
CA ASN A 350 -11.85 3.86 12.43
C ASN A 350 -10.71 4.15 13.41
N LYS A 351 -9.82 5.08 13.08
CA LYS A 351 -8.70 5.47 13.96
C LYS A 351 -7.79 4.31 14.35
N VAL A 352 -7.74 3.28 13.50
CA VAL A 352 -6.84 2.14 13.73
C VAL A 352 -5.44 2.50 13.26
N GLU A 353 -4.47 1.74 13.76
CA GLU A 353 -3.12 1.72 13.24
C GLU A 353 -2.80 0.33 12.72
N VAL A 354 -2.15 0.25 11.56
CA VAL A 354 -1.56 -0.99 11.07
C VAL A 354 -0.10 -0.69 10.80
N ALA A 355 0.80 -1.29 11.57
CA ALA A 355 2.21 -0.93 11.51
C ALA A 355 3.14 -2.13 11.62
N HIS A 356 4.40 -1.96 11.22
CA HIS A 356 5.45 -2.97 11.41
C HIS A 356 5.04 -4.32 10.78
N THR A 357 4.47 -4.28 9.58
CA THR A 357 3.97 -5.50 8.90
C THR A 357 5.05 -6.09 8.01
N GLY A 358 5.04 -7.41 7.84
CA GLY A 358 5.83 -8.09 6.81
C GLY A 358 5.11 -8.11 5.46
N ASN A 359 3.78 -8.10 5.48
CA ASN A 359 2.91 -8.16 4.30
C ASN A 359 2.15 -6.84 4.07
N ASN A 360 1.10 -6.86 3.25
CA ASN A 360 0.21 -5.70 3.08
C ASN A 360 -0.55 -5.39 4.40
N GLY A 361 -1.13 -4.19 4.52
CA GLY A 361 -1.92 -3.79 5.69
C GLY A 361 -3.27 -4.52 5.78
N ILE A 362 -4.22 -4.18 4.89
CA ILE A 362 -5.59 -4.71 4.91
C ILE A 362 -6.01 -5.16 3.50
N TRP A 363 -6.70 -6.30 3.40
CA TRP A 363 -7.28 -6.78 2.14
C TRP A 363 -8.77 -7.12 2.28
N PHE A 364 -9.62 -6.32 1.65
CA PHE A 364 -11.01 -6.66 1.35
C PHE A 364 -11.03 -7.51 0.08
N LYS A 365 -10.87 -8.82 0.21
CA LYS A 365 -10.56 -9.71 -0.92
C LYS A 365 -11.82 -10.09 -1.69
N THR A 366 -12.55 -11.09 -1.22
CA THR A 366 -13.70 -11.65 -1.95
C THR A 366 -15.01 -11.30 -1.27
N GLY A 367 -16.08 -11.09 -2.04
CA GLY A 367 -17.45 -10.91 -1.55
C GLY A 367 -17.68 -9.75 -0.57
N CYS A 368 -16.81 -8.75 -0.53
CA CYS A 368 -16.87 -7.67 0.46
C CYS A 368 -17.73 -6.49 -0.05
N GLN A 369 -18.66 -5.99 0.76
CA GLN A 369 -19.58 -4.90 0.38
C GLN A 369 -19.72 -3.84 1.47
N ASN A 370 -19.84 -2.57 1.12
CA ASN A 370 -20.19 -1.50 2.07
C ASN A 370 -19.27 -1.43 3.31
N ASN A 371 -17.96 -1.54 3.09
CA ASN A 371 -16.96 -1.50 4.17
C ASN A 371 -16.16 -0.20 4.13
N MET A 372 -15.56 0.17 5.26
CA MET A 372 -14.91 1.47 5.38
C MET A 372 -13.63 1.43 6.22
N VAL A 373 -12.63 2.19 5.80
CA VAL A 373 -11.41 2.51 6.57
C VAL A 373 -11.29 4.03 6.65
N THR A 374 -11.29 4.57 7.86
CA THR A 374 -11.33 6.02 8.12
C THR A 374 -10.37 6.46 9.21
N GLU A 375 -9.80 7.66 9.06
CA GLU A 375 -8.92 8.31 10.05
C GLU A 375 -7.80 7.38 10.57
N SER A 376 -7.33 6.43 9.74
CA SER A 376 -6.42 5.36 10.16
C SER A 376 -5.00 5.59 9.65
N HIS A 377 -4.02 5.09 10.40
CA HIS A 377 -2.60 5.26 10.12
C HIS A 377 -1.96 3.92 9.75
N LEU A 378 -1.57 3.75 8.50
CA LEU A 378 -0.90 2.55 8.01
C LEU A 378 0.54 2.93 7.69
N HIS A 379 1.52 2.39 8.42
CA HIS A 379 2.93 2.79 8.25
C HIS A 379 3.93 1.67 8.52
N ASP A 380 5.15 1.79 8.03
CA ASP A 380 6.17 0.73 8.10
C ASP A 380 5.63 -0.63 7.59
N LEU A 381 5.20 -0.60 6.33
CA LEU A 381 4.52 -1.70 5.66
C LEU A 381 5.52 -2.51 4.84
N GLY A 382 5.58 -3.82 5.08
CA GLY A 382 6.49 -4.70 4.35
C GLY A 382 6.19 -4.77 2.85
N ILE A 383 4.92 -4.64 2.46
CA ILE A 383 4.50 -4.65 1.05
C ILE A 383 3.65 -3.42 0.73
N GLY A 384 2.32 -3.53 0.80
CA GLY A 384 1.39 -2.47 0.43
C GLY A 384 0.49 -2.00 1.58
N GLY A 385 -0.30 -0.95 1.36
CA GLY A 385 -1.28 -0.46 2.33
C GLY A 385 -2.58 -1.26 2.30
N LEU A 386 -3.39 -1.03 1.28
CA LEU A 386 -4.75 -1.54 1.16
C LEU A 386 -4.98 -2.27 -0.16
N LYS A 387 -5.72 -3.38 -0.12
CA LYS A 387 -6.13 -4.15 -1.29
C LYS A 387 -7.66 -4.33 -1.31
N ILE A 388 -8.26 -4.16 -2.48
CA ILE A 388 -9.72 -4.24 -2.69
C ILE A 388 -10.00 -5.14 -3.89
N GLY A 389 -10.83 -6.15 -3.70
CA GLY A 389 -11.17 -7.13 -4.73
C GLY A 389 -10.19 -8.29 -4.83
N ASP A 390 -10.62 -9.31 -5.55
CA ASP A 390 -9.77 -10.44 -5.96
C ASP A 390 -9.13 -10.14 -7.32
N MET A 391 -8.01 -10.81 -7.63
CA MET A 391 -7.35 -10.72 -8.94
C MET A 391 -8.21 -11.38 -10.02
N ALA A 392 -8.89 -12.47 -9.68
CA ALA A 392 -9.80 -13.18 -10.57
C ALA A 392 -11.13 -12.44 -10.68
N ILE A 393 -11.70 -12.41 -11.89
CA ILE A 393 -13.07 -11.94 -12.09
C ILE A 393 -13.99 -12.96 -11.41
N PRO A 394 -14.89 -12.56 -10.51
CA PRO A 394 -15.77 -13.49 -9.81
C PRO A 394 -16.79 -14.10 -10.77
N ASP A 395 -17.03 -15.40 -10.65
CA ASP A 395 -18.06 -16.12 -11.43
C ASP A 395 -19.48 -15.83 -10.89
N ASP A 396 -19.61 -15.54 -9.59
CA ASP A 396 -20.85 -15.18 -8.90
C ASP A 396 -20.79 -13.74 -8.36
N LEU A 397 -21.88 -12.98 -8.52
CA LEU A 397 -22.01 -11.62 -7.99
C LEU A 397 -21.93 -11.55 -6.45
N ASN A 398 -22.25 -12.63 -5.73
CA ASN A 398 -22.09 -12.71 -4.27
C ASN A 398 -20.63 -12.61 -3.83
N ASP A 399 -19.72 -13.04 -4.71
CA ASP A 399 -18.28 -13.01 -4.51
C ASP A 399 -17.64 -11.72 -5.06
N ALA A 400 -18.43 -10.87 -5.73
CA ALA A 400 -17.97 -9.55 -6.13
C ALA A 400 -17.75 -8.66 -4.91
N THR A 401 -16.58 -8.01 -4.90
CA THR A 401 -16.24 -6.98 -3.93
C THR A 401 -16.52 -5.59 -4.53
N GLY A 402 -17.08 -4.68 -3.74
CA GLY A 402 -17.33 -3.31 -4.15
C GLY A 402 -17.85 -2.45 -3.01
N ASN A 403 -18.14 -1.18 -3.31
CA ASN A 403 -18.64 -0.22 -2.31
C ASN A 403 -17.72 -0.10 -1.09
N ILE A 404 -16.41 -0.12 -1.30
CA ILE A 404 -15.41 0.08 -0.24
C ILE A 404 -15.02 1.56 -0.20
N VAL A 405 -15.05 2.14 1.00
CA VAL A 405 -14.67 3.53 1.26
C VAL A 405 -13.36 3.58 2.03
N ILE A 406 -12.33 4.18 1.44
CA ILE A 406 -11.06 4.48 2.09
C ILE A 406 -10.94 6.00 2.14
N ASP A 407 -11.27 6.58 3.29
CA ASP A 407 -11.34 8.04 3.45
C ASP A 407 -10.48 8.56 4.60
N ASN A 408 -9.77 9.68 4.38
CA ASN A 408 -9.05 10.40 5.44
C ASN A 408 -7.94 9.58 6.15
N ASN A 409 -7.25 8.70 5.45
CA ASN A 409 -6.19 7.86 6.02
C ASN A 409 -4.79 8.40 5.70
N ILE A 410 -3.83 8.08 6.56
CA ILE A 410 -2.40 8.32 6.33
C ILE A 410 -1.77 6.96 6.05
N ILE A 411 -1.22 6.78 4.84
CA ILE A 411 -0.65 5.50 4.36
C ILE A 411 0.77 5.77 3.89
N GLN A 412 1.77 5.40 4.69
CA GLN A 412 3.15 5.81 4.49
C GLN A 412 4.16 4.67 4.61
N SER A 413 5.35 4.83 4.04
CA SER A 413 6.48 3.90 4.22
C SER A 413 6.15 2.44 3.83
N GLY A 414 5.86 2.22 2.55
CA GLY A 414 5.55 0.88 2.01
C GLY A 414 6.60 0.32 1.07
N GLY A 415 6.63 -1.01 0.96
CA GLY A 415 7.54 -1.76 0.11
C GLY A 415 8.88 -2.11 0.78
N GLN A 416 8.92 -2.20 2.11
CA GLN A 416 10.15 -2.47 2.87
C GLN A 416 10.71 -3.90 2.68
N GLU A 417 9.85 -4.87 2.38
CA GLU A 417 10.19 -6.28 2.12
C GLU A 417 10.04 -6.63 0.64
N ILE A 418 8.92 -6.24 0.02
CA ILE A 418 8.69 -6.37 -1.43
C ILE A 418 8.40 -4.97 -2.00
N PRO A 419 9.34 -4.36 -2.75
CA PRO A 419 9.24 -2.97 -3.18
C PRO A 419 8.11 -2.71 -4.19
N THR A 420 7.57 -3.75 -4.80
CA THR A 420 6.46 -3.65 -5.76
C THR A 420 5.10 -3.42 -5.09
N GLY A 421 5.05 -3.36 -3.75
CA GLY A 421 3.84 -3.05 -3.00
C GLY A 421 3.22 -1.70 -3.35
N ILE A 422 1.88 -1.64 -3.32
CA ILE A 422 1.08 -0.48 -3.71
C ILE A 422 0.49 0.19 -2.47
N GLY A 423 0.37 1.52 -2.47
CA GLY A 423 -0.36 2.25 -1.42
C GLY A 423 -1.81 1.76 -1.29
N ILE A 424 -2.59 1.88 -2.36
CA ILE A 424 -3.95 1.31 -2.47
C ILE A 424 -4.14 0.61 -3.82
N MET A 425 -4.49 -0.67 -3.79
CA MET A 425 -4.75 -1.51 -4.96
C MET A 425 -6.24 -1.87 -5.08
N ILE A 426 -6.86 -1.56 -6.21
CA ILE A 426 -8.18 -2.06 -6.60
C ILE A 426 -7.99 -3.08 -7.74
N PHE A 427 -8.35 -4.34 -7.51
CA PHE A 427 -8.39 -5.39 -8.53
C PHE A 427 -9.74 -5.41 -9.25
N GLN A 428 -10.43 -6.55 -9.26
CA GLN A 428 -11.74 -6.74 -9.90
C GLN A 428 -12.87 -6.22 -9.00
N SER A 429 -12.93 -4.91 -8.79
CA SER A 429 -13.89 -4.29 -7.87
C SER A 429 -14.43 -2.94 -8.35
N ALA A 430 -15.74 -2.76 -8.18
CA ALA A 430 -16.49 -1.59 -8.65
C ALA A 430 -16.98 -0.71 -7.49
N ASP A 431 -17.36 0.53 -7.84
CA ASP A 431 -18.09 1.45 -6.97
C ASP A 431 -17.36 1.82 -5.67
N ASN A 432 -16.03 1.75 -5.67
CA ASN A 432 -15.21 2.12 -4.52
C ASN A 432 -14.95 3.63 -4.48
N THR A 433 -14.69 4.16 -3.28
CA THR A 433 -14.28 5.56 -3.07
C THR A 433 -12.98 5.61 -2.29
N LEU A 434 -11.94 6.17 -2.91
CA LEU A 434 -10.66 6.50 -2.29
C LEU A 434 -10.58 8.02 -2.19
N SER A 435 -10.78 8.59 -1.00
CA SER A 435 -10.82 10.03 -0.83
C SER A 435 -10.00 10.59 0.33
N HIS A 436 -9.44 11.79 0.16
CA HIS A 436 -8.76 12.50 1.23
C HIS A 436 -7.64 11.70 1.93
N ASN A 437 -6.96 10.80 1.22
CA ASN A 437 -5.86 10.04 1.79
C ASN A 437 -4.52 10.73 1.53
N GLU A 438 -3.61 10.61 2.49
CA GLU A 438 -2.17 10.88 2.33
C GLU A 438 -1.47 9.57 1.96
N ILE A 439 -0.77 9.53 0.82
CA ILE A 439 -0.02 8.36 0.37
C ILE A 439 1.41 8.77 0.03
N SER A 440 2.40 8.29 0.79
CA SER A 440 3.79 8.70 0.57
C SER A 440 4.85 7.69 0.99
N ASP A 441 6.09 7.86 0.53
CA ASP A 441 7.23 6.99 0.86
C ASP A 441 6.98 5.51 0.48
N PHE A 442 6.48 5.26 -0.72
CA PHE A 442 6.42 3.91 -1.29
C PHE A 442 7.53 3.71 -2.31
N ARG A 443 8.01 2.47 -2.46
CA ARG A 443 9.00 2.09 -3.49
C ARG A 443 8.42 1.94 -4.90
N TYR A 444 7.10 2.04 -5.04
CA TYR A 444 6.40 1.89 -6.32
C TYR A 444 5.14 2.78 -6.36
N THR A 445 4.09 2.34 -7.06
CA THR A 445 2.88 3.12 -7.36
C THR A 445 2.04 3.44 -6.11
N GLY A 446 1.44 4.64 -6.10
CA GLY A 446 0.58 5.11 -5.01
C GLY A 446 -0.79 4.43 -5.02
N ILE A 447 -1.56 4.63 -6.10
CA ILE A 447 -2.87 4.01 -6.32
C ILE A 447 -2.85 3.25 -7.65
N SER A 448 -3.34 2.01 -7.65
CA SER A 448 -3.50 1.18 -8.85
C SER A 448 -4.94 0.66 -8.96
N VAL A 449 -5.56 0.82 -10.14
CA VAL A 449 -6.98 0.50 -10.36
C VAL A 449 -7.18 -0.37 -11.60
N GLY A 450 -7.73 -1.56 -11.39
CA GLY A 450 -8.02 -2.55 -12.42
C GLY A 450 -6.94 -3.63 -12.54
N TRP A 451 -7.32 -4.76 -13.15
CA TRP A 451 -6.47 -5.95 -13.28
C TRP A 451 -6.74 -6.74 -14.57
N VAL A 452 -7.15 -6.04 -15.63
CA VAL A 452 -7.42 -6.62 -16.95
C VAL A 452 -6.58 -5.91 -17.99
N TRP A 453 -5.60 -6.63 -18.55
CA TRP A 453 -4.76 -6.10 -19.61
C TRP A 453 -5.53 -6.08 -20.94
N GLY A 454 -5.66 -4.88 -21.51
CA GLY A 454 -6.34 -4.66 -22.79
C GLY A 454 -7.85 -4.44 -22.67
N TYR A 455 -8.56 -4.64 -23.78
CA TYR A 455 -9.95 -4.22 -23.94
C TYR A 455 -11.01 -5.26 -23.57
N ALA A 456 -10.61 -6.33 -22.86
CA ALA A 456 -11.55 -7.32 -22.35
C ALA A 456 -12.48 -6.70 -21.29
N ASN A 457 -13.57 -7.40 -20.97
CA ASN A 457 -14.47 -6.94 -19.92
C ASN A 457 -13.74 -6.88 -18.57
N SER A 458 -13.93 -5.78 -17.84
CA SER A 458 -13.29 -5.51 -16.57
C SER A 458 -14.35 -5.07 -15.55
N PRO A 459 -14.44 -5.74 -14.39
CA PRO A 459 -15.27 -5.30 -13.26
C PRO A 459 -14.87 -3.97 -12.61
N ALA A 460 -13.66 -3.46 -12.84
CA ALA A 460 -13.10 -2.31 -12.10
C ALA A 460 -13.68 -0.94 -12.53
N LYS A 461 -15.00 -0.75 -12.37
CA LYS A 461 -15.75 0.39 -12.91
C LYS A 461 -16.29 1.31 -11.83
N ARG A 462 -16.60 2.56 -12.22
CA ARG A 462 -17.27 3.57 -11.35
C ARG A 462 -16.54 3.83 -10.03
N ASN A 463 -15.23 3.63 -10.02
CA ASN A 463 -14.39 3.93 -8.87
C ASN A 463 -14.15 5.45 -8.79
N LYS A 464 -14.13 6.01 -7.58
CA LYS A 464 -13.88 7.43 -7.33
C LYS A 464 -12.55 7.58 -6.60
N ILE A 465 -11.59 8.25 -7.21
CA ILE A 465 -10.27 8.53 -6.63
C ILE A 465 -10.15 10.04 -6.52
N THR A 466 -10.52 10.58 -5.35
CA THR A 466 -10.76 12.03 -5.22
C THR A 466 -10.06 12.71 -4.06
N ASN A 467 -9.45 13.86 -4.30
CA ASN A 467 -8.80 14.68 -3.26
C ASN A 467 -7.72 13.92 -2.46
N ASN A 468 -7.01 12.97 -3.07
CA ASN A 468 -5.86 12.32 -2.42
C ASN A 468 -4.59 13.15 -2.64
N HIS A 469 -3.67 13.12 -1.68
CA HIS A 469 -2.35 13.69 -1.80
C HIS A 469 -1.34 12.53 -1.88
N ILE A 470 -0.67 12.40 -3.02
CA ILE A 470 0.15 11.24 -3.38
C ILE A 470 1.54 11.72 -3.75
N HIS A 471 2.57 11.37 -2.97
CA HIS A 471 3.88 11.95 -3.23
C HIS A 471 5.08 11.14 -2.74
N HIS A 472 6.26 11.51 -3.23
CA HIS A 472 7.54 10.93 -2.79
C HIS A 472 7.53 9.41 -2.96
N LEU A 473 7.34 8.99 -4.21
CA LEU A 473 7.20 7.60 -4.60
C LEU A 473 8.39 7.15 -5.45
N GLY A 474 8.71 5.86 -5.38
CA GLY A 474 9.65 5.16 -6.25
C GLY A 474 11.11 5.23 -5.79
N TRP A 475 11.56 6.38 -5.31
CA TRP A 475 12.92 6.64 -4.81
C TRP A 475 14.06 6.12 -5.71
N GLY A 476 13.81 5.99 -7.02
CA GLY A 476 14.79 5.47 -7.95
C GLY A 476 15.11 3.98 -7.79
N GLU A 477 14.20 3.17 -7.23
CA GLU A 477 14.37 1.72 -7.06
C GLU A 477 13.73 0.89 -8.17
N LEU A 478 12.51 1.24 -8.60
CA LEU A 478 11.75 0.54 -9.64
C LEU A 478 11.36 1.47 -10.80
N SER A 479 10.89 0.89 -11.90
CA SER A 479 10.46 1.58 -13.13
C SER A 479 9.00 1.28 -13.46
N ASP A 480 8.46 1.93 -14.50
CA ASP A 480 7.09 1.71 -15.01
C ASP A 480 6.01 1.86 -13.91
N MET A 481 5.92 3.07 -13.37
CA MET A 481 5.12 3.38 -12.19
C MET A 481 4.41 4.72 -12.31
N GLY A 482 3.31 4.87 -11.57
CA GLY A 482 2.51 6.09 -11.53
C GLY A 482 2.16 6.54 -10.11
N GLY A 483 1.80 7.81 -9.94
CA GLY A 483 1.06 8.25 -8.75
C GLY A 483 -0.31 7.58 -8.70
N ILE A 484 -1.06 7.69 -9.80
CA ILE A 484 -2.29 6.94 -10.04
C ILE A 484 -2.15 6.17 -11.36
N TYR A 485 -2.21 4.85 -11.27
CA TYR A 485 -2.14 3.89 -12.36
C TYR A 485 -3.52 3.26 -12.61
N THR A 486 -3.91 3.11 -13.87
CA THR A 486 -5.16 2.41 -14.25
C THR A 486 -4.92 1.36 -15.32
N LEU A 487 -5.74 0.31 -15.32
CA LEU A 487 -5.62 -0.84 -16.22
C LEU A 487 -6.99 -1.38 -16.63
N GLY A 488 -7.20 -1.58 -17.94
CA GLY A 488 -8.44 -2.14 -18.48
C GLY A 488 -9.66 -1.20 -18.46
N LYS A 489 -10.78 -1.70 -19.00
CA LYS A 489 -12.03 -0.94 -19.10
C LYS A 489 -12.56 -0.53 -17.73
N SER A 490 -12.81 0.77 -17.55
CA SER A 490 -13.08 1.38 -16.24
C SER A 490 -14.16 2.47 -16.35
N GLU A 491 -15.21 2.22 -17.14
CA GLU A 491 -16.21 3.25 -17.46
C GLU A 491 -16.87 3.82 -16.20
N GLY A 492 -17.01 5.14 -16.18
CA GLY A 492 -17.57 5.87 -15.05
C GLY A 492 -16.60 6.07 -13.87
N THR A 493 -15.37 5.56 -13.95
CA THR A 493 -14.32 5.86 -12.98
C THR A 493 -13.90 7.32 -13.11
N VAL A 494 -13.73 7.99 -11.96
CA VAL A 494 -13.38 9.42 -11.86
C VAL A 494 -12.14 9.58 -11.00
N VAL A 495 -11.14 10.28 -11.53
CA VAL A 495 -9.91 10.69 -10.84
C VAL A 495 -9.91 12.22 -10.75
N SER A 496 -10.20 12.78 -9.57
CA SER A 496 -10.39 14.23 -9.48
C SER A 496 -9.95 14.91 -8.18
N GLY A 497 -9.40 16.12 -8.28
CA GLY A 497 -9.00 16.89 -7.09
C GLY A 497 -7.71 16.40 -6.44
N ASN A 498 -7.01 15.43 -7.04
CA ASN A 498 -5.80 14.86 -6.44
C ASN A 498 -4.60 15.80 -6.63
N VAL A 499 -3.68 15.76 -5.67
CA VAL A 499 -2.36 16.39 -5.74
C VAL A 499 -1.32 15.29 -5.82
N ILE A 500 -0.56 15.25 -6.92
CA ILE A 500 0.42 14.19 -7.20
C ILE A 500 1.78 14.81 -7.48
N HIS A 501 2.82 14.45 -6.71
CA HIS A 501 4.15 14.97 -6.98
C HIS A 501 5.32 14.13 -6.49
N ASP A 502 6.53 14.46 -6.94
CA ASP A 502 7.77 13.81 -6.50
C ASP A 502 7.74 12.28 -6.77
N ILE A 503 7.49 11.93 -8.04
CA ILE A 503 7.40 10.53 -8.51
C ILE A 503 8.69 10.16 -9.24
N TYR A 504 9.52 9.32 -8.63
CA TYR A 504 10.88 9.04 -9.07
C TYR A 504 11.11 7.55 -9.38
N SER A 505 11.05 7.21 -10.66
CA SER A 505 11.47 5.88 -11.14
C SER A 505 12.99 5.76 -11.23
N TYR A 506 13.51 4.53 -11.33
CA TYR A 506 14.91 4.24 -11.63
C TYR A 506 15.26 4.45 -13.12
N GLY A 507 14.71 3.61 -14.00
CA GLY A 507 15.01 3.62 -15.44
C GLY A 507 14.06 4.54 -16.19
N TYR A 508 12.91 3.98 -16.56
CA TYR A 508 11.86 4.65 -17.32
C TYR A 508 10.56 4.78 -16.51
N GLY A 509 9.68 5.68 -16.94
CA GLY A 509 8.44 5.99 -16.24
C GLY A 509 8.66 6.88 -15.02
N GLY A 510 7.73 6.83 -14.07
CA GLY A 510 7.62 7.84 -13.00
C GLY A 510 6.67 8.93 -13.45
N TRP A 511 5.40 8.55 -13.59
CA TRP A 511 4.33 9.39 -14.11
C TRP A 511 3.39 9.85 -12.99
N GLY A 512 2.72 10.97 -13.17
CA GLY A 512 1.67 11.40 -12.25
C GLY A 512 0.40 10.59 -12.44
N LEU A 513 -0.28 10.82 -13.57
CA LEU A 513 -1.43 10.08 -14.04
C LEU A 513 -1.02 9.12 -15.15
N TYR A 514 -1.22 7.82 -14.94
CA TYR A 514 -0.79 6.77 -15.85
C TYR A 514 -1.95 5.84 -16.22
N THR A 515 -2.46 5.98 -17.44
CA THR A 515 -3.45 5.07 -18.01
C THR A 515 -2.76 4.00 -18.86
N ASP A 516 -2.65 2.79 -18.31
CA ASP A 516 -2.00 1.66 -18.94
C ASP A 516 -2.98 0.80 -19.76
N GLU A 517 -2.52 -0.34 -20.27
CA GLU A 517 -3.16 -1.27 -21.20
C GLU A 517 -4.69 -1.35 -21.11
N GLY A 518 -5.37 -0.75 -22.09
CA GLY A 518 -6.83 -0.88 -22.25
C GLY A 518 -7.65 0.01 -21.33
N SER A 519 -7.02 0.91 -20.57
CA SER A 519 -7.69 1.94 -19.79
C SER A 519 -8.71 2.67 -20.65
N THR A 520 -10.00 2.56 -20.30
CA THR A 520 -11.10 3.04 -21.15
C THR A 520 -12.18 3.75 -20.36
N GLY A 521 -12.66 4.88 -20.89
CA GLY A 521 -13.84 5.59 -20.37
C GLY A 521 -13.63 6.25 -19.01
N ILE A 522 -12.39 6.62 -18.68
CA ILE A 522 -12.01 7.24 -17.41
C ILE A 522 -12.05 8.75 -17.52
N LEU A 523 -12.61 9.43 -16.51
CA LEU A 523 -12.55 10.88 -16.37
C LEU A 523 -11.43 11.27 -15.40
N MET A 524 -10.42 12.00 -15.87
CA MET A 524 -9.35 12.58 -15.08
C MET A 524 -9.44 14.11 -15.12
N GLU A 525 -9.90 14.73 -14.04
CA GLU A 525 -10.14 16.18 -14.01
C GLU A 525 -9.79 16.88 -12.71
N ASN A 526 -9.41 18.16 -12.75
CA ASN A 526 -9.10 18.94 -11.56
C ASN A 526 -7.96 18.34 -10.72
N ASN A 527 -6.97 17.71 -11.36
CA ASN A 527 -5.79 17.21 -10.65
C ASN A 527 -4.63 18.20 -10.81
N LEU A 528 -3.87 18.39 -9.72
CA LEU A 528 -2.59 19.09 -9.75
C LEU A 528 -1.48 18.04 -9.74
N VAL A 529 -0.62 18.08 -10.75
CA VAL A 529 0.45 17.10 -10.91
C VAL A 529 1.76 17.82 -11.18
N TYR A 530 2.80 17.58 -10.37
CA TYR A 530 4.10 18.22 -10.55
C TYR A 530 5.31 17.37 -10.15
N ASN A 531 6.52 17.76 -10.53
CA ASN A 531 7.78 17.08 -10.16
C ASN A 531 7.80 15.56 -10.39
N CYS A 532 7.10 15.04 -11.40
CA CYS A 532 7.24 13.64 -11.79
C CYS A 532 8.45 13.50 -12.70
N LYS A 533 9.23 12.44 -12.52
CA LYS A 533 10.47 12.24 -13.27
C LYS A 533 10.24 12.18 -14.77
N ASN A 534 9.20 11.48 -15.22
CA ASN A 534 8.88 11.45 -16.64
C ASN A 534 7.83 12.50 -16.99
N SER A 535 6.54 12.18 -16.83
CA SER A 535 5.43 13.03 -17.31
C SER A 535 4.27 13.11 -16.34
N GLY A 536 3.57 14.25 -16.37
CA GLY A 536 2.41 14.48 -15.52
C GLY A 536 1.20 13.65 -15.96
N PHE A 537 1.04 13.45 -17.27
CA PHE A 537 0.09 12.51 -17.85
C PHE A 537 0.76 11.60 -18.87
N HIS A 538 0.45 10.31 -18.78
CA HIS A 538 0.88 9.29 -19.73
C HIS A 538 -0.26 8.34 -20.10
N GLN A 539 -0.47 8.19 -21.41
CA GLN A 539 -1.29 7.13 -21.99
C GLN A 539 -0.39 6.04 -22.59
N HIS A 540 -0.47 4.80 -22.09
CA HIS A 540 0.16 3.67 -22.79
C HIS A 540 -0.64 3.31 -24.04
N TYR A 541 -1.78 2.63 -23.88
CA TYR A 541 -2.82 2.46 -24.89
C TYR A 541 -4.18 2.30 -24.21
N GLY A 542 -5.25 2.73 -24.86
CA GLY A 542 -6.55 2.89 -24.21
C GLY A 542 -7.52 3.66 -25.11
N GLN A 543 -8.77 3.79 -24.66
CA GLN A 543 -9.85 4.29 -25.50
C GLN A 543 -10.77 5.27 -24.74
N ASP A 544 -11.23 6.33 -25.41
CA ASP A 544 -12.28 7.23 -24.92
C ASP A 544 -12.06 7.81 -23.50
N ASN A 545 -10.80 7.97 -23.06
CA ASN A 545 -10.49 8.63 -21.78
C ASN A 545 -10.66 10.15 -21.91
N THR A 546 -11.08 10.83 -20.84
CA THR A 546 -11.22 12.29 -20.80
C THR A 546 -10.29 12.89 -19.78
N ILE A 547 -9.32 13.69 -20.22
CA ILE A 547 -8.33 14.38 -19.40
C ILE A 547 -8.57 15.87 -19.54
N ARG A 548 -9.15 16.49 -18.51
CA ARG A 548 -9.54 17.90 -18.60
C ARG A 548 -9.34 18.70 -17.34
N ASN A 549 -9.11 20.00 -17.48
CA ASN A 549 -9.08 20.90 -16.34
C ASN A 549 -8.03 20.54 -15.28
N ASN A 550 -6.89 19.96 -15.71
CA ASN A 550 -5.78 19.62 -14.84
C ASN A 550 -4.65 20.66 -14.95
N ILE A 551 -3.82 20.75 -13.92
CA ILE A 551 -2.56 21.51 -13.93
C ILE A 551 -1.41 20.50 -13.92
N PHE A 552 -0.60 20.50 -14.98
CA PHE A 552 0.62 19.72 -15.10
C PHE A 552 1.80 20.67 -15.04
N ALA A 553 2.65 20.56 -14.02
CA ALA A 553 3.74 21.51 -13.82
C ALA A 553 5.10 20.85 -13.56
N PHE A 554 6.18 21.44 -14.07
CA PHE A 554 7.56 21.09 -13.69
C PHE A 554 7.92 19.60 -13.75
N GLN A 555 7.43 18.87 -14.74
CA GLN A 555 7.88 17.49 -14.96
C GLN A 555 9.33 17.50 -15.46
N ILE A 556 10.14 16.51 -15.07
CA ILE A 556 11.59 16.58 -15.25
C ILE A 556 11.99 16.29 -16.70
N LYS A 557 11.54 15.17 -17.29
CA LYS A 557 11.92 14.77 -18.66
C LYS A 557 10.97 15.28 -19.74
N ALA A 558 9.67 15.10 -19.57
CA ALA A 558 8.68 15.48 -20.56
C ALA A 558 7.31 15.77 -19.93
N GLN A 559 6.58 16.79 -20.33
CA GLN A 559 5.35 17.15 -19.63
C GLN A 559 4.23 16.12 -19.87
N LEU A 560 4.15 15.58 -21.09
CA LEU A 560 3.09 14.69 -21.56
C LEU A 560 3.68 13.52 -22.36
N GLN A 561 3.03 12.36 -22.34
CA GLN A 561 3.51 11.18 -23.06
C GLN A 561 2.38 10.31 -23.60
N ALA A 562 2.62 9.70 -24.77
CA ALA A 562 1.77 8.62 -25.29
C ALA A 562 2.66 7.51 -25.89
N SER A 563 2.38 6.24 -25.56
CA SER A 563 3.21 5.11 -26.01
C SER A 563 2.71 4.49 -27.32
N ARG A 564 1.49 3.97 -27.40
CA ARG A 564 0.96 3.35 -28.61
C ARG A 564 0.04 4.31 -29.37
N VAL A 565 0.06 4.21 -30.69
CA VAL A 565 -0.87 4.91 -31.58
C VAL A 565 -1.91 3.90 -32.03
N GLU A 566 -3.18 4.21 -31.81
CA GLU A 566 -4.31 3.35 -32.16
C GLU A 566 -5.23 4.03 -33.19
N LYS A 567 -6.06 3.24 -33.86
CA LYS A 567 -6.96 3.74 -34.91
C LYS A 567 -8.16 4.50 -34.33
N HIS A 568 -8.67 4.08 -33.18
CA HIS A 568 -9.74 4.79 -32.47
C HIS A 568 -9.16 5.97 -31.69
N GLU A 569 -10.04 6.85 -31.21
CA GLU A 569 -9.66 7.93 -30.29
C GLU A 569 -9.18 7.30 -28.97
N SER A 570 -7.95 7.61 -28.56
CA SER A 570 -7.41 7.12 -27.29
C SER A 570 -7.92 7.96 -26.13
N PHE A 571 -7.89 9.29 -26.29
CA PHE A 571 -8.33 10.22 -25.27
C PHE A 571 -8.68 11.61 -25.82
N ARG A 572 -9.38 12.38 -24.99
CA ARG A 572 -9.64 13.81 -25.15
C ARG A 572 -8.86 14.58 -24.10
N PHE A 573 -8.00 15.48 -24.53
CA PHE A 573 -7.13 16.29 -23.68
C PHE A 573 -7.50 17.77 -23.84
N THR A 574 -8.31 18.28 -22.91
CA THR A 574 -8.94 19.59 -23.07
C THR A 574 -8.85 20.47 -21.85
N ARG A 575 -8.69 21.79 -22.04
CA ARG A 575 -8.73 22.75 -20.93
C ARG A 575 -7.71 22.46 -19.84
N ASN A 576 -6.52 21.98 -20.17
CA ASN A 576 -5.45 21.74 -19.20
C ASN A 576 -4.45 22.91 -19.22
N ILE A 577 -3.72 23.09 -18.12
CA ILE A 577 -2.59 24.02 -18.04
C ILE A 577 -1.30 23.21 -17.95
N ILE A 578 -0.35 23.49 -18.84
CA ILE A 578 0.98 22.88 -18.87
C ILE A 578 2.00 23.97 -18.62
N TYR A 579 2.66 23.91 -17.46
CA TYR A 579 3.58 24.94 -16.97
C TYR A 579 4.95 24.34 -16.65
N TYR A 580 6.00 24.71 -17.38
CA TYR A 580 7.29 24.05 -17.19
C TYR A 580 8.47 24.96 -17.52
N THR A 581 9.67 24.52 -17.14
CA THR A 581 10.92 25.24 -17.39
C THR A 581 11.91 24.36 -18.15
N THR A 582 11.91 23.06 -17.88
CA THR A 582 12.85 22.09 -18.44
C THR A 582 12.11 20.89 -19.04
N GLY A 583 12.84 20.09 -19.82
CA GLY A 583 12.28 18.91 -20.47
C GLY A 583 11.48 19.25 -21.72
N LYS A 584 10.91 18.22 -22.35
CA LYS A 584 10.14 18.38 -23.59
C LYS A 584 8.66 18.61 -23.27
N LEU A 585 7.90 19.21 -24.20
CA LEU A 585 6.45 19.23 -24.08
C LEU A 585 5.86 17.81 -24.12
N GLY A 586 6.21 17.04 -25.14
CA GLY A 586 5.70 15.70 -25.40
C GLY A 586 6.82 14.69 -25.65
N GLU A 587 6.59 13.43 -25.26
CA GLU A 587 7.51 12.31 -25.54
C GLU A 587 6.84 11.16 -26.30
N LEU A 588 7.68 10.34 -26.97
CA LEU A 588 7.32 9.20 -27.80
C LEU A 588 6.36 9.57 -28.94
N ASN A 589 5.09 9.16 -28.81
CA ASN A 589 4.08 9.32 -29.83
C ASN A 589 3.06 10.40 -29.46
N TRP A 590 3.37 11.31 -28.52
CA TRP A 590 2.45 12.38 -28.13
C TRP A 590 1.85 13.12 -29.34
N ASP A 591 2.64 13.49 -30.35
CA ASP A 591 2.14 14.24 -31.51
C ASP A 591 1.50 13.37 -32.60
N LYS A 592 1.55 12.05 -32.45
CA LYS A 592 1.06 11.05 -33.41
C LYS A 592 -0.16 10.29 -32.90
N VAL A 593 -0.36 10.23 -31.59
CA VAL A 593 -1.49 9.53 -30.98
C VAL A 593 -2.80 10.10 -31.49
N ASN A 594 -3.76 9.22 -31.76
CA ASN A 594 -5.10 9.65 -32.15
C ASN A 594 -5.84 10.15 -30.91
N ALA A 595 -5.76 11.45 -30.65
CA ALA A 595 -6.39 12.10 -29.52
C ALA A 595 -6.92 13.46 -29.93
N LEU A 596 -8.09 13.83 -29.40
CA LEU A 596 -8.59 15.19 -29.49
C LEU A 596 -7.84 16.05 -28.48
N LYS A 597 -7.14 17.07 -28.96
CA LYS A 597 -6.49 18.08 -28.11
C LYS A 597 -7.09 19.43 -28.45
N ASP A 598 -7.60 20.09 -27.44
CA ASP A 598 -8.31 21.35 -27.64
C ASP A 598 -8.26 22.26 -26.42
N SER A 599 -8.00 23.55 -26.65
CA SER A 599 -8.12 24.60 -25.66
C SER A 599 -7.23 24.33 -24.45
N ASN A 600 -5.94 24.05 -24.64
CA ASN A 600 -5.00 23.94 -23.52
C ASN A 600 -4.09 25.18 -23.44
N ILE A 601 -3.61 25.50 -22.24
CA ILE A 601 -2.57 26.51 -22.02
C ILE A 601 -1.21 25.82 -21.97
N TYR A 602 -0.25 26.37 -22.71
CA TYR A 602 1.15 25.95 -22.68
C TYR A 602 2.04 27.13 -22.31
N TRP A 603 2.83 26.96 -21.26
CA TRP A 603 3.80 27.97 -20.84
C TRP A 603 5.13 27.32 -20.48
N ASN A 604 6.16 27.66 -21.25
CA ASN A 604 7.54 27.35 -20.94
C ASN A 604 8.22 28.62 -20.42
N THR A 605 8.63 28.63 -19.16
CA THR A 605 9.26 29.81 -18.52
C THR A 605 10.64 30.12 -19.09
N ALA A 606 11.30 29.17 -19.77
CA ALA A 606 12.54 29.40 -20.52
C ALA A 606 12.27 30.03 -21.90
N LEU A 607 11.00 30.28 -22.25
CA LEU A 607 10.57 30.89 -23.51
C LEU A 607 11.02 30.13 -24.77
N GLU A 608 11.22 28.81 -24.63
CA GLU A 608 11.49 27.96 -25.77
C GLU A 608 10.28 27.86 -26.69
N LYS A 609 10.51 27.65 -27.98
CA LYS A 609 9.43 27.48 -28.96
C LYS A 609 8.60 26.24 -28.65
N ILE A 610 7.29 26.43 -28.56
CA ILE A 610 6.33 25.35 -28.32
C ILE A 610 5.57 25.05 -29.62
N ASP A 611 5.53 23.78 -30.04
CA ASP A 611 4.66 23.33 -31.13
C ASP A 611 3.28 22.96 -30.56
N ILE A 612 2.27 23.73 -30.96
CA ILE A 612 0.87 23.55 -30.59
C ILE A 612 -0.01 23.20 -31.79
N SER A 613 0.56 22.88 -32.94
CA SER A 613 -0.18 22.61 -34.19
C SER A 613 -1.17 21.44 -34.09
N LYS A 614 -1.04 20.61 -33.05
CA LYS A 614 -1.91 19.46 -32.75
C LYS A 614 -3.04 19.80 -31.78
N ASP A 615 -3.16 21.04 -31.32
CA ASP A 615 -4.24 21.53 -30.47
C ASP A 615 -4.99 22.67 -31.16
N GLN A 616 -6.30 22.51 -31.34
CA GLN A 616 -7.11 23.37 -32.20
C GLN A 616 -7.23 24.82 -31.71
N HIS A 617 -7.31 25.02 -30.40
CA HIS A 617 -7.50 26.34 -29.78
C HIS A 617 -6.49 26.60 -28.65
N ALA A 618 -5.26 26.08 -28.81
CA ALA A 618 -4.19 26.27 -27.85
C ALA A 618 -3.87 27.75 -27.58
N VAL A 619 -3.51 28.02 -26.33
CA VAL A 619 -3.03 29.33 -25.86
C VAL A 619 -1.61 29.18 -25.36
N ILE A 620 -0.67 29.93 -25.94
CA ILE A 620 0.68 30.07 -25.40
C ILE A 620 0.74 31.38 -24.61
N ALA A 621 0.60 31.28 -23.29
CA ALA A 621 0.64 32.43 -22.39
C ALA A 621 0.89 31.98 -20.95
N ASP A 622 1.51 32.86 -20.15
CA ASP A 622 1.62 32.68 -18.71
C ASP A 622 0.19 32.59 -18.11
N PRO A 623 -0.17 31.50 -17.39
CA PRO A 623 -1.47 31.38 -16.73
C PRO A 623 -1.65 32.34 -15.54
N LEU A 624 -0.61 33.09 -15.16
CA LEU A 624 -0.62 34.06 -14.07
C LEU A 624 -0.86 33.41 -12.70
N PHE A 625 -0.11 32.35 -12.41
CA PHE A 625 -0.07 31.75 -11.07
C PHE A 625 0.50 32.72 -10.03
N ILE A 626 0.08 32.58 -8.76
CA ILE A 626 0.54 33.45 -7.67
C ILE A 626 2.04 33.27 -7.39
N ASP A 627 2.49 32.02 -7.20
CA ASP A 627 3.89 31.69 -6.91
C ASP A 627 4.20 30.23 -7.30
N PRO A 628 4.32 29.94 -8.61
CA PRO A 628 4.52 28.59 -9.09
C PRO A 628 5.88 28.00 -8.66
N THR A 629 6.89 28.83 -8.36
CA THR A 629 8.20 28.38 -7.88
C THR A 629 8.16 27.76 -6.49
N HIS A 630 7.14 28.09 -5.69
CA HIS A 630 6.85 27.44 -4.40
C HIS A 630 5.56 26.60 -4.47
N TYR A 631 5.24 26.08 -5.65
CA TYR A 631 4.09 25.20 -5.90
C TYR A 631 2.72 25.80 -5.56
N ASN A 632 2.62 27.14 -5.56
CA ASN A 632 1.36 27.85 -5.44
C ASN A 632 0.79 28.20 -6.83
N PHE A 633 0.00 27.27 -7.35
CA PHE A 633 -0.71 27.35 -8.62
C PHE A 633 -2.10 28.00 -8.52
N GLN A 634 -2.39 28.78 -7.47
CA GLN A 634 -3.59 29.61 -7.46
C GLN A 634 -3.49 30.68 -8.54
N ILE A 635 -4.62 30.99 -9.18
CA ILE A 635 -4.68 31.94 -10.30
C ILE A 635 -4.82 33.37 -9.75
N LYS A 636 -3.89 34.24 -10.13
CA LYS A 636 -3.92 35.67 -9.76
C LYS A 636 -4.91 36.47 -10.60
N ASN A 637 -5.08 36.12 -11.88
CA ASN A 637 -5.95 36.80 -12.83
C ASN A 637 -6.50 35.80 -13.86
N THR A 638 -7.80 35.81 -14.09
CA THR A 638 -8.47 34.80 -14.92
C THR A 638 -8.38 35.05 -16.43
N ALA A 639 -7.90 36.21 -16.88
CA ALA A 639 -7.94 36.63 -18.28
C ALA A 639 -7.30 35.65 -19.28
N VAL A 640 -6.35 34.83 -18.83
CA VAL A 640 -5.71 33.80 -19.65
C VAL A 640 -6.48 32.48 -19.58
N ILE A 641 -6.84 32.01 -18.38
CA ILE A 641 -7.57 30.76 -18.20
C ILE A 641 -9.00 30.78 -18.75
N ASP A 642 -9.64 31.96 -18.79
CA ASP A 642 -10.98 32.15 -19.33
C ASP A 642 -11.03 31.87 -20.85
N LYS A 643 -9.91 32.07 -21.57
CA LYS A 643 -9.81 31.81 -23.02
C LYS A 643 -10.02 30.35 -23.38
N ILE A 644 -9.63 29.45 -22.49
CA ILE A 644 -9.79 28.01 -22.66
C ILE A 644 -10.96 27.44 -21.84
N GLY A 645 -11.67 28.27 -21.08
CA GLY A 645 -12.74 27.85 -20.20
C GLY A 645 -12.28 26.98 -19.03
N PHE A 646 -11.00 27.07 -18.63
CA PHE A 646 -10.48 26.39 -17.45
C PHE A 646 -11.19 26.92 -16.20
N LYS A 647 -11.56 26.00 -15.29
CA LYS A 647 -12.22 26.29 -14.03
C LYS A 647 -11.24 26.04 -12.90
N GLN A 648 -10.84 27.10 -12.21
CA GLN A 648 -9.99 26.93 -11.04
C GLN A 648 -10.64 26.00 -10.01
N PHE A 649 -9.86 25.08 -9.46
CA PHE A 649 -10.25 24.16 -8.42
C PHE A 649 -9.34 24.32 -7.21
N ASP A 650 -9.84 23.96 -6.03
CA ASP A 650 -9.12 24.09 -4.78
C ASP A 650 -8.35 22.80 -4.46
N TYR A 651 -7.12 22.71 -4.96
CA TYR A 651 -6.23 21.58 -4.71
C TYR A 651 -5.70 21.53 -3.25
N THR A 652 -5.92 22.58 -2.43
CA THR A 652 -5.51 22.56 -1.00
C THR A 652 -6.40 21.66 -0.14
N LYS A 653 -7.49 21.14 -0.72
CA LYS A 653 -8.37 20.13 -0.12
C LYS A 653 -7.85 18.71 -0.27
N ALA A 654 -6.82 18.48 -1.08
CA ALA A 654 -6.23 17.16 -1.22
C ALA A 654 -5.53 16.72 0.07
N GLY A 655 -5.52 15.41 0.31
CA GLY A 655 -4.99 14.81 1.52
C GLY A 655 -5.96 14.87 2.69
N VAL A 656 -5.43 14.63 3.89
CA VAL A 656 -6.24 14.42 5.10
C VAL A 656 -6.91 15.69 5.62
N TYR A 657 -8.08 15.52 6.23
CA TYR A 657 -8.82 16.57 6.92
C TYR A 657 -9.04 16.26 8.41
N GLY A 658 -9.57 17.22 9.15
CA GLY A 658 -9.82 17.08 10.59
C GLY A 658 -8.78 17.79 11.45
N SER A 659 -8.33 17.14 12.53
CA SER A 659 -7.54 17.78 13.57
C SER A 659 -6.16 18.25 13.08
N LYS A 660 -5.62 19.32 13.70
CA LYS A 660 -4.26 19.81 13.40
C LYS A 660 -3.19 18.74 13.64
N SER A 661 -3.35 17.91 14.67
CA SER A 661 -2.43 16.81 14.96
C SER A 661 -2.48 15.73 13.88
N TRP A 662 -3.66 15.43 13.33
CA TRP A 662 -3.79 14.47 12.23
C TRP A 662 -3.12 14.97 10.95
N LYS A 663 -3.40 16.22 10.56
CA LYS A 663 -2.71 16.85 9.42
C LYS A 663 -1.21 16.95 9.61
N LYS A 664 -0.74 17.19 10.84
CA LYS A 664 0.70 17.23 11.13
C LYS A 664 1.35 15.85 11.02
N LEU A 665 0.63 14.78 11.40
CA LEU A 665 1.12 13.41 11.25
C LEU A 665 1.29 13.01 9.78
N ALA A 666 0.47 13.55 8.87
CA ALA A 666 0.55 13.28 7.44
C ALA A 666 1.82 13.86 6.78
N ILE A 667 2.38 14.93 7.34
CA ILE A 667 3.57 15.57 6.77
C ILE A 667 4.74 14.58 6.78
N LEU A 668 5.29 14.31 5.59
CA LEU A 668 6.46 13.45 5.44
C LEU A 668 7.67 14.00 6.19
N ASP A 669 8.45 13.12 6.78
CA ASP A 669 9.65 13.46 7.54
C ASP A 669 10.68 14.26 6.71
N ASP A 670 11.10 15.42 7.23
CA ASP A 670 12.04 16.35 6.57
C ASP A 670 13.43 15.75 6.34
N THR A 671 13.84 14.75 7.12
CA THR A 671 15.12 14.06 6.89
C THR A 671 15.02 13.15 5.68
N LEU A 672 13.87 12.50 5.49
CA LEU A 672 13.60 11.68 4.31
C LEU A 672 13.50 12.56 3.05
N GLN A 673 12.80 13.69 3.12
CA GLN A 673 12.73 14.63 1.98
C GLN A 673 14.13 15.08 1.56
N ARG A 674 14.98 15.52 2.50
CA ARG A 674 16.34 15.98 2.22
C ARG A 674 17.28 14.90 1.70
N LYS A 675 17.00 13.63 2.00
CA LYS A 675 17.81 12.50 1.53
C LYS A 675 17.68 12.28 0.02
N TYR A 676 16.55 12.67 -0.57
CA TYR A 676 16.21 12.37 -1.96
C TYR A 676 15.88 13.60 -2.82
N SER A 677 15.79 14.79 -2.22
CA SER A 677 15.81 16.09 -2.91
C SER A 677 17.19 16.36 -3.52
#